data_AF-A0A7V8NPT6-F1
#
_entry.id   AF-A0A7V8NPT6-F1
#
_cell.length_a   1.000
_cell.length_b   1.000
_cell.length_c   1.000
_cell.angle_alpha   90.00
_cell.angle_beta   90.00
_cell.angle_gamma   90.00
#
_symmetry.space_group_name_H-M   'P 1'
#
loop_
_entity.id
_entity.type
_entity.pdbx_description
1 polymer ?
#
loop_
_entity_poly.entity_id
_entity_poly.type
_entity_poly.pdbx_seq_one_letter_code
_entity_poly.pdbx_strand_id
1 'polypeptide(L)'
;MTESSTRLLVLPYGSAFPEENWSAIHAFLEHGGNLLVLGGRPFTRAAYHDDSGWHLRDYSVRFIRQLSMDQFQTTPGSAGMEFQSNPDITVSLPRFSWQRAFSPIIRLSAVDLYNRGGSAGSLDARLDPLAWGVKDGRKIAAPAIEIDHLRNGFDGGRWVFLASELPSQFAASSDAVALIRTLAERARPGSEEFTVRPALPLYLPGEPVEVEVLWHSAETASGPLTIRIAEFPQAQPAERVAQTANLAAPQTLLFPAPKEKGFHVIEAELLEGGKTRNLYRSGFWIRDADFLRSGPHLTVNHDFFEVDSRPIAVVGTTYMSSEVQRLYFDHPNAYVWDRDMAQIEAAGLNMLRTGWWTGWDKFCDENGQPYERTLRTLEAYLMTARKHGLPVQFNFFAFLPDVFGGVNPYLGPEARRKQQTLVSTVVGHFRDVPFLAWDLINEPSISEHLWQTRPNGDPIELAAWNEWLSKRYPDRAGLAAAWNVLPDSISGTISLPGELEFSPRGMYVGHNSLRVYDYFLFAQETFLDWVRVMRERIRETGSLQLITVGQDEGGVKDRLSPAFYASAVDFSTNHSWWGNDSLLWDSLTAKQPGETMLIQETGLQREINLNETARFTPDEEASLFERKVALSFVQGAGAIEWLWNTNSYMTEANEAPIGALRADGTEKPEATVMRSFANFAKMLPSHLRNPRQPSVAVVTSQAAQFSVLSDLQLEAQQKAV
;
A
#
# COMPACT_ATOMS: atom_id res chain seq x y z
N MET A 1 -5.20 -25.09 30.12
CA MET A 1 -6.64 -25.16 29.81
C MET A 1 -6.80 -26.27 28.77
N THR A 2 -7.27 -27.46 29.19
CA THR A 2 -7.41 -28.65 28.31
C THR A 2 -8.85 -29.19 28.28
N GLU A 3 -9.82 -28.42 28.78
CA GLU A 3 -11.23 -28.77 28.62
C GLU A 3 -11.73 -28.33 27.25
N SER A 4 -12.38 -29.25 26.54
CA SER A 4 -13.10 -29.02 25.27
C SER A 4 -14.32 -28.07 25.38
N SER A 5 -14.54 -27.46 26.56
CA SER A 5 -15.70 -26.64 26.91
C SER A 5 -15.42 -25.13 26.84
N THR A 6 -14.19 -24.68 27.10
CA THR A 6 -13.88 -23.25 27.24
C THR A 6 -13.53 -22.66 25.88
N ARG A 7 -14.47 -21.91 25.30
CA ARG A 7 -14.27 -21.26 23.99
C ARG A 7 -13.87 -19.79 24.07
N LEU A 8 -14.10 -19.12 25.20
CA LEU A 8 -13.86 -17.67 25.37
C LEU A 8 -13.03 -17.39 26.63
N LEU A 9 -11.88 -16.76 26.47
CA LEU A 9 -11.09 -16.15 27.54
C LEU A 9 -11.52 -14.68 27.71
N VAL A 10 -11.85 -14.28 28.94
CA VAL A 10 -12.19 -12.90 29.27
C VAL A 10 -11.12 -12.31 30.20
N LEU A 11 -10.51 -11.19 29.81
CA LEU A 11 -9.52 -10.46 30.59
C LEU A 11 -10.08 -9.09 31.01
N PRO A 12 -10.49 -8.91 32.28
CA PRO A 12 -11.13 -7.69 32.76
C PRO A 12 -10.15 -6.60 33.22
N TYR A 13 -8.84 -6.79 33.03
CA TYR A 13 -7.80 -5.98 33.69
C TYR A 13 -7.16 -4.91 32.78
N GLY A 14 -7.87 -4.50 31.73
CA GLY A 14 -7.37 -3.53 30.78
C GLY A 14 -6.08 -3.98 30.09
N SER A 15 -5.02 -3.18 30.25
CA SER A 15 -3.69 -3.50 29.72
C SER A 15 -2.99 -4.66 30.44
N ALA A 16 -3.47 -5.03 31.63
CA ALA A 16 -2.80 -5.98 32.50
C ALA A 16 -3.25 -7.43 32.27
N PHE A 17 -2.34 -8.37 32.53
CA PHE A 17 -2.59 -9.82 32.43
C PHE A 17 -1.57 -10.58 33.28
N PRO A 18 -1.88 -11.79 33.76
CA PRO A 18 -0.96 -12.57 34.60
C PRO A 18 0.25 -13.08 33.79
N GLU A 19 1.45 -12.63 34.16
CA GLU A 19 2.71 -12.96 33.49
C GLU A 19 2.98 -14.47 33.49
N GLU A 20 2.73 -15.14 34.62
CA GLU A 20 2.96 -16.58 34.80
C GLU A 20 2.07 -17.46 33.89
N ASN A 21 0.94 -16.94 33.40
CA ASN A 21 0.02 -17.67 32.53
C ASN A 21 0.21 -17.37 31.05
N TRP A 22 1.17 -16.50 30.67
CA TRP A 22 1.33 -16.11 29.26
C TRP A 22 1.40 -17.30 28.31
N SER A 23 2.24 -18.29 28.58
CA SER A 23 2.38 -19.46 27.70
C SER A 23 1.07 -20.23 27.54
N ALA A 24 0.23 -20.30 28.58
CA ALA A 24 -1.07 -20.94 28.50
C ALA A 24 -2.11 -20.10 27.74
N ILE A 25 -2.06 -18.77 27.90
CA ILE A 25 -2.90 -17.84 27.15
C ILE A 25 -2.54 -17.91 25.66
N HIS A 26 -1.25 -17.79 25.33
CA HIS A 26 -0.77 -17.86 23.95
C HIS A 26 -1.17 -19.17 23.29
N ALA A 27 -0.90 -20.31 23.94
CA ALA A 27 -1.31 -21.61 23.43
C ALA A 27 -2.83 -21.71 23.25
N PHE A 28 -3.64 -21.18 24.18
CA PHE A 28 -5.10 -21.17 24.01
C PHE A 28 -5.52 -20.39 22.75
N LEU A 29 -4.92 -19.22 22.51
CA LEU A 29 -5.18 -18.42 21.33
C LEU A 29 -4.70 -19.14 20.06
N GLU A 30 -3.51 -19.73 20.05
CA GLU A 30 -2.93 -20.46 18.91
C GLU A 30 -3.85 -21.60 18.43
N HIS A 31 -4.61 -22.22 19.33
CA HIS A 31 -5.59 -23.26 19.02
C HIS A 31 -6.99 -22.71 18.66
N GLY A 32 -7.10 -21.43 18.29
CA GLY A 32 -8.37 -20.82 17.87
C GLY A 32 -9.26 -20.34 19.00
N GLY A 33 -8.69 -20.09 20.18
CA GLY A 33 -9.43 -19.59 21.34
C GLY A 33 -9.98 -18.18 21.13
N ASN A 34 -11.25 -17.94 21.51
CA ASN A 34 -11.84 -16.61 21.45
C ASN A 34 -11.39 -15.76 22.64
N LEU A 35 -11.30 -14.46 22.42
CA LEU A 35 -10.75 -13.54 23.40
C LEU A 35 -11.64 -12.31 23.55
N LEU A 36 -11.88 -11.90 24.80
CA LEU A 36 -12.47 -10.61 25.14
C LEU A 36 -11.54 -9.89 26.12
N VAL A 37 -11.01 -8.74 25.74
CA VAL A 37 -10.22 -7.88 26.64
C VAL A 37 -10.98 -6.60 26.92
N LEU A 38 -11.20 -6.32 28.21
CA LEU A 38 -11.98 -5.17 28.66
C LEU A 38 -11.05 -4.03 29.09
N GLY A 39 -10.86 -3.05 28.20
CA GLY A 39 -10.15 -1.81 28.48
C GLY A 39 -8.69 -1.80 28.05
N GLY A 40 -8.10 -0.61 28.06
CA GLY A 40 -6.66 -0.40 27.95
C GLY A 40 -6.05 -0.84 26.61
N ARG A 41 -4.75 -1.17 26.67
CA ARG A 41 -3.95 -1.69 25.55
C ARG A 41 -3.63 -3.16 25.86
N PRO A 42 -4.42 -4.12 25.33
CA PRO A 42 -4.29 -5.54 25.66
C PRO A 42 -2.85 -6.03 25.69
N PHE A 43 -2.48 -6.78 26.73
CA PHE A 43 -1.17 -7.44 26.89
C PHE A 43 0.08 -6.54 26.93
N THR A 44 -0.05 -5.27 27.32
CA THR A 44 1.09 -4.33 27.38
C THR A 44 1.64 -4.06 28.79
N ARG A 45 1.04 -4.65 29.83
CA ARG A 45 1.46 -4.53 31.24
C ARG A 45 1.40 -5.90 31.93
N ALA A 46 2.49 -6.67 31.89
CA ALA A 46 2.50 -7.98 32.56
C ALA A 46 2.40 -7.80 34.09
N ALA A 47 1.52 -8.55 34.74
CA ALA A 47 1.32 -8.55 36.18
C ALA A 47 1.98 -9.79 36.81
N TYR A 48 2.76 -9.60 37.86
CA TYR A 48 3.38 -10.70 38.60
C TYR A 48 3.09 -10.55 40.09
N HIS A 49 3.11 -11.67 40.81
CA HIS A 49 2.89 -11.72 42.24
C HIS A 49 4.16 -12.19 42.95
N ASP A 50 4.57 -11.46 43.99
CA ASP A 50 5.63 -11.88 44.91
C ASP A 50 5.17 -11.76 46.37
N ASP A 51 6.08 -11.97 47.32
CA ASP A 51 5.77 -11.91 48.77
C ASP A 51 5.21 -10.55 49.23
N SER A 52 5.40 -9.48 48.45
CA SER A 52 4.89 -8.13 48.73
C SER A 52 3.58 -7.79 47.99
N GLY A 53 3.08 -8.70 47.16
CA GLY A 53 1.78 -8.61 46.48
C GLY A 53 1.88 -8.55 44.97
N TRP A 54 0.84 -7.98 44.34
CA TRP A 54 0.76 -7.82 42.89
C TRP A 54 1.49 -6.58 42.41
N HIS A 55 2.30 -6.75 41.37
CA HIS A 55 3.07 -5.70 40.72
C HIS A 55 2.83 -5.71 39.22
N LEU A 56 3.02 -4.55 38.59
CA LEU A 56 3.03 -4.42 37.14
C LEU A 56 4.45 -4.21 36.63
N ARG A 57 4.80 -4.92 35.56
CA ARG A 57 5.95 -4.59 34.73
C ARG A 57 5.69 -3.29 33.96
N ASP A 58 6.77 -2.66 33.52
CA ASP A 58 6.72 -1.51 32.61
C ASP A 58 6.02 -1.85 31.29
N TYR A 59 5.67 -0.80 30.54
CA TYR A 59 5.18 -0.96 29.17
C TYR A 59 6.11 -1.84 28.35
N SER A 60 5.55 -2.82 27.65
CA SER A 60 6.30 -3.62 26.70
C SER A 60 5.41 -4.11 25.56
N VAL A 61 6.00 -4.26 24.38
CA VAL A 61 5.36 -4.83 23.19
C VAL A 61 5.63 -6.34 23.03
N ARG A 62 6.49 -6.93 23.89
CA ARG A 62 7.02 -8.30 23.72
C ARG A 62 5.95 -9.41 23.63
N PHE A 63 4.79 -9.18 24.23
CA PHE A 63 3.68 -10.14 24.24
C PHE A 63 2.75 -9.93 23.04
N ILE A 64 2.38 -8.70 22.75
CA ILE A 64 1.52 -8.38 21.59
C ILE A 64 2.20 -8.69 20.25
N ARG A 65 3.54 -8.63 20.17
CA ARG A 65 4.28 -9.01 18.96
C ARG A 65 4.13 -10.49 18.61
N GLN A 66 3.94 -11.36 19.60
CA GLN A 66 3.61 -12.77 19.37
C GLN A 66 2.18 -12.94 18.83
N LEU A 67 1.32 -11.93 19.02
CA LEU A 67 -0.06 -11.88 18.53
C LEU A 67 -0.19 -11.04 17.25
N SER A 68 0.89 -10.91 16.47
CA SER A 68 0.96 -10.11 15.23
C SER A 68 0.66 -8.62 15.37
N MET A 69 0.66 -8.08 16.60
CA MET A 69 0.48 -6.66 16.89
C MET A 69 1.80 -6.01 17.28
N ASP A 70 2.15 -4.93 16.62
CA ASP A 70 3.42 -4.25 16.79
C ASP A 70 3.43 -3.27 17.95
N GLN A 71 2.33 -2.53 18.11
CA GLN A 71 2.11 -1.53 19.15
C GLN A 71 0.66 -1.04 19.11
N PHE A 72 0.32 -0.12 20.02
CA PHE A 72 -0.96 0.61 20.01
C PHE A 72 -0.70 2.11 19.86
N GLN A 73 -1.36 2.75 18.89
CA GLN A 73 -1.43 4.20 18.79
C GLN A 73 -2.58 4.72 19.65
N THR A 74 -2.33 5.79 20.39
CA THR A 74 -3.37 6.44 21.21
C THR A 74 -4.25 7.32 20.33
N THR A 75 -5.56 7.26 20.56
CA THR A 75 -6.56 8.15 19.94
C THR A 75 -7.31 8.95 21.01
N PRO A 76 -7.90 10.10 20.65
CA PRO A 76 -8.57 10.98 21.61
C PRO A 76 -9.78 10.37 22.33
N GLY A 77 -10.19 10.99 23.44
CA GLY A 77 -11.40 10.66 24.19
C GLY A 77 -12.71 11.01 23.48
N SER A 78 -13.83 10.47 23.96
CA SER A 78 -15.16 10.66 23.35
C SER A 78 -15.75 12.06 23.50
N ALA A 79 -15.12 12.96 24.25
CA ALA A 79 -15.66 14.29 24.52
C ALA A 79 -15.80 15.10 23.22
N GLY A 80 -17.03 15.51 22.91
CA GLY A 80 -17.34 16.25 21.68
C GLY A 80 -17.38 15.39 20.40
N MET A 81 -17.46 14.05 20.53
CA MET A 81 -17.64 13.12 19.42
C MET A 81 -19.04 12.51 19.40
N GLU A 82 -19.52 12.19 18.21
CA GLU A 82 -20.68 11.33 18.01
C GLU A 82 -20.28 9.85 18.12
N PHE A 83 -21.07 9.06 18.84
CA PHE A 83 -20.92 7.60 18.86
C PHE A 83 -21.66 6.99 17.67
N GLN A 84 -20.92 6.42 16.73
CA GLN A 84 -21.47 5.79 15.53
C GLN A 84 -21.14 4.30 15.50
N SER A 85 -22.17 3.44 15.47
CA SER A 85 -22.00 2.00 15.26
C SER A 85 -21.53 1.69 13.83
N ASN A 86 -20.80 0.59 13.65
CA ASN A 86 -20.42 0.15 12.31
C ASN A 86 -21.64 -0.43 11.55
N PRO A 87 -22.08 0.18 10.43
CA PRO A 87 -23.27 -0.28 9.69
C PRO A 87 -23.04 -1.57 8.88
N ASP A 88 -21.79 -2.04 8.81
CA ASP A 88 -21.41 -3.29 8.13
C ASP A 88 -21.36 -4.49 9.10
N ILE A 89 -21.64 -4.30 10.39
CA ILE A 89 -21.68 -5.37 11.39
C ILE A 89 -23.07 -5.43 12.03
N THR A 90 -23.52 -6.65 12.37
CA THR A 90 -24.85 -6.90 12.95
C THR A 90 -24.97 -6.58 14.44
N VAL A 91 -23.86 -6.33 15.13
CA VAL A 91 -23.87 -5.98 16.56
C VAL A 91 -23.97 -4.47 16.75
N SER A 92 -24.86 -4.03 17.63
CA SER A 92 -24.94 -2.64 18.08
C SER A 92 -24.52 -2.55 19.54
N LEU A 93 -23.52 -1.72 19.81
CA LEU A 93 -23.06 -1.50 21.18
C LEU A 93 -23.94 -0.45 21.87
N PRO A 94 -24.25 -0.60 23.17
CA PRO A 94 -24.79 0.50 23.94
C PRO A 94 -23.78 1.66 23.91
N ARG A 95 -24.27 2.90 23.82
CA ARG A 95 -23.40 4.09 23.81
C ARG A 95 -22.64 4.18 25.13
N PHE A 96 -21.34 4.46 25.06
CA PHE A 96 -20.48 4.68 26.22
C PHE A 96 -19.45 5.77 25.94
N SER A 97 -18.89 6.33 27.02
CA SER A 97 -17.81 7.33 26.97
C SER A 97 -16.46 6.71 27.31
N TRP A 98 -15.39 7.22 26.72
CA TRP A 98 -14.01 6.85 27.04
C TRP A 98 -13.13 8.09 27.21
N GLN A 99 -12.10 7.97 28.04
CA GLN A 99 -11.10 9.01 28.25
C GLN A 99 -10.11 9.08 27.10
N ARG A 100 -9.69 7.91 26.58
CA ARG A 100 -8.84 7.71 25.40
C ARG A 100 -9.13 6.34 24.80
N ALA A 101 -8.79 6.14 23.53
CA ALA A 101 -8.87 4.84 22.87
C ALA A 101 -7.51 4.48 22.25
N PHE A 102 -7.39 3.24 21.76
CA PHE A 102 -6.13 2.67 21.31
C PHE A 102 -6.36 1.82 20.06
N SER A 103 -5.74 2.20 18.94
CA SER A 103 -5.75 1.38 17.72
C SER A 103 -4.49 0.53 17.66
N PRO A 104 -4.58 -0.78 17.39
CA PRO A 104 -3.40 -1.58 17.15
C PRO A 104 -2.76 -1.20 15.81
N ILE A 105 -1.43 -1.28 15.77
CA ILE A 105 -0.68 -1.49 14.52
C ILE A 105 -0.52 -2.99 14.41
N ILE A 106 -1.14 -3.59 13.39
CA ILE A 106 -1.34 -5.03 13.30
C ILE A 106 -0.98 -5.54 11.91
N ARG A 107 -0.39 -6.74 11.87
CA ARG A 107 -0.24 -7.55 10.66
C ARG A 107 -1.38 -8.56 10.60
N LEU A 108 -2.18 -8.47 9.56
CA LEU A 108 -3.30 -9.34 9.25
C LEU A 108 -2.91 -10.47 8.30
N SER A 109 -1.62 -10.57 7.95
CA SER A 109 -1.02 -11.63 7.13
C SER A 109 0.18 -12.23 7.86
N ALA A 110 0.25 -13.56 7.85
CA ALA A 110 1.37 -14.34 8.35
C ALA A 110 2.25 -14.88 7.21
N VAL A 111 1.72 -14.97 5.98
CA VAL A 111 2.40 -15.58 4.83
C VAL A 111 2.42 -14.64 3.63
N ASP A 112 3.57 -14.57 2.95
CA ASP A 112 3.70 -13.90 1.65
C ASP A 112 3.20 -14.81 0.52
N LEU A 113 2.48 -14.24 -0.45
CA LEU A 113 1.99 -15.00 -1.60
C LEU A 113 3.08 -15.34 -2.62
N TYR A 114 4.14 -14.54 -2.66
CA TYR A 114 5.27 -14.68 -3.58
C TYR A 114 6.58 -14.43 -2.84
N ASN A 115 7.62 -15.21 -3.17
CA ASN A 115 8.97 -15.04 -2.65
C ASN A 115 9.70 -13.89 -3.38
N ARG A 116 9.28 -12.65 -3.16
CA ARG A 116 9.88 -11.42 -3.73
C ARG A 116 9.64 -10.23 -2.80
N GLY A 117 10.50 -9.21 -2.90
CA GLY A 117 10.29 -7.94 -2.19
C GLY A 117 8.96 -7.29 -2.53
N GLY A 118 8.28 -6.74 -1.51
CA GLY A 118 6.94 -6.13 -1.60
C GLY A 118 5.85 -7.08 -2.10
N SER A 119 5.96 -8.37 -1.77
CA SER A 119 4.85 -9.31 -1.95
C SER A 119 3.58 -8.85 -1.22
N ALA A 120 2.41 -9.25 -1.70
CA ALA A 120 1.20 -9.13 -0.87
C ALA A 120 1.13 -10.31 0.10
N GLY A 121 0.61 -10.06 1.29
CA GLY A 121 0.28 -11.11 2.24
C GLY A 121 -1.03 -11.83 1.91
N SER A 122 -1.21 -13.04 2.44
CA SER A 122 -2.49 -13.74 2.46
C SER A 122 -3.51 -13.05 3.37
N LEU A 123 -4.81 -13.23 3.10
CA LEU A 123 -5.90 -12.67 3.91
C LEU A 123 -6.17 -13.58 5.12
N ASP A 124 -5.31 -13.49 6.14
CA ASP A 124 -5.27 -14.43 7.26
C ASP A 124 -6.19 -14.06 8.42
N ALA A 125 -6.34 -12.76 8.65
CA ALA A 125 -7.26 -12.21 9.62
C ALA A 125 -7.99 -10.97 9.08
N ARG A 126 -9.06 -10.56 9.73
CA ARG A 126 -9.80 -9.33 9.41
C ARG A 126 -10.05 -8.55 10.68
N LEU A 127 -9.78 -7.25 10.63
CA LEU A 127 -10.09 -6.33 11.72
C LEU A 127 -11.30 -5.49 11.33
N ASP A 128 -12.34 -5.49 12.17
CA ASP A 128 -13.50 -4.63 12.01
C ASP A 128 -13.74 -3.79 13.27
N PRO A 129 -13.85 -2.46 13.17
CA PRO A 129 -14.29 -1.62 14.28
C PRO A 129 -15.76 -1.88 14.60
N LEU A 130 -16.12 -2.02 15.88
CA LEU A 130 -17.51 -2.22 16.30
C LEU A 130 -18.26 -0.88 16.41
N ALA A 131 -17.54 0.18 16.72
CA ALA A 131 -18.05 1.55 16.75
C ALA A 131 -16.91 2.55 16.55
N TRP A 132 -17.26 3.77 16.16
CA TRP A 132 -16.35 4.91 16.07
C TRP A 132 -16.84 6.09 16.92
N GLY A 133 -15.87 6.87 17.42
CA GLY A 133 -16.05 8.27 17.77
C GLY A 133 -15.83 9.12 16.52
N VAL A 134 -16.87 9.83 16.10
CA VAL A 134 -16.88 10.66 14.89
C VAL A 134 -16.91 12.13 15.27
N LYS A 135 -16.08 12.92 14.61
CA LYS A 135 -16.04 14.38 14.78
C LYS A 135 -15.90 15.03 13.41
N ASP A 136 -16.74 16.02 13.11
CA ASP A 136 -16.74 16.73 11.83
C ASP A 136 -16.81 15.79 10.62
N GLY A 137 -17.59 14.70 10.74
CA GLY A 137 -17.74 13.66 9.71
C GLY A 137 -16.55 12.69 9.57
N ARG A 138 -15.52 12.82 10.41
CA ARG A 138 -14.29 12.01 10.37
C ARG A 138 -14.29 10.98 11.49
N LYS A 139 -13.89 9.74 11.20
CA LYS A 139 -13.68 8.69 12.20
C LYS A 139 -12.36 8.96 12.93
N ILE A 140 -12.41 9.31 14.22
CA ILE A 140 -11.23 9.75 14.99
C ILE A 140 -10.71 8.68 15.95
N ALA A 141 -11.61 7.82 16.46
CA ALA A 141 -11.25 6.77 17.41
C ALA A 141 -12.18 5.56 17.24
N ALA A 142 -11.66 4.34 17.39
CA ALA A 142 -12.44 3.11 17.49
C ALA A 142 -12.24 2.52 18.90
N PRO A 143 -13.13 2.81 19.87
CA PRO A 143 -12.95 2.37 21.25
C PRO A 143 -13.19 0.87 21.45
N ALA A 144 -13.78 0.20 20.46
CA ALA A 144 -14.02 -1.23 20.44
C ALA A 144 -13.81 -1.79 19.03
N ILE A 145 -13.07 -2.88 18.92
CA ILE A 145 -12.74 -3.57 17.67
C ILE A 145 -12.92 -5.07 17.82
N GLU A 146 -13.06 -5.74 16.69
CA GLU A 146 -13.05 -7.19 16.54
C GLU A 146 -11.95 -7.59 15.55
N ILE A 147 -11.31 -8.72 15.81
CA ILE A 147 -10.35 -9.36 14.91
C ILE A 147 -10.79 -10.81 14.73
N ASP A 148 -11.13 -11.17 13.50
CA ASP A 148 -11.44 -12.54 13.11
C ASP A 148 -10.21 -13.20 12.49
N HIS A 149 -9.68 -14.22 13.14
CA HIS A 149 -8.58 -15.04 12.64
C HIS A 149 -9.13 -16.19 11.79
N LEU A 150 -8.85 -16.14 10.50
CA LEU A 150 -9.48 -16.99 9.49
C LEU A 150 -8.59 -18.19 9.12
N ARG A 151 -7.27 -18.00 9.06
CA ARG A 151 -6.29 -19.01 8.62
C ARG A 151 -4.85 -18.57 8.97
N ASN A 152 -3.90 -19.50 8.86
CA ASN A 152 -2.45 -19.27 8.98
C ASN A 152 -1.97 -18.65 10.31
N GLY A 153 -2.74 -18.83 11.38
CA GLY A 153 -2.42 -18.39 12.73
C GLY A 153 -3.66 -18.02 13.53
N PHE A 154 -3.80 -18.62 14.73
CA PHE A 154 -4.94 -18.39 15.64
C PHE A 154 -6.31 -18.77 15.04
N ASP A 155 -6.32 -19.69 14.06
CA ASP A 155 -7.44 -20.05 13.19
C ASP A 155 -8.74 -20.35 13.96
N GLY A 156 -9.83 -19.71 13.55
CA GLY A 156 -11.15 -19.87 14.17
C GLY A 156 -11.41 -18.92 15.34
N GLY A 157 -10.37 -18.25 15.86
CA GLY A 157 -10.48 -17.33 16.98
C GLY A 157 -11.09 -15.98 16.59
N ARG A 158 -12.04 -15.50 17.39
CA ARG A 158 -12.51 -14.10 17.38
C ARG A 158 -12.02 -13.36 18.60
N TRP A 159 -11.31 -12.26 18.39
CA TRP A 159 -10.81 -11.40 19.47
C TRP A 159 -11.56 -10.08 19.48
N VAL A 160 -12.24 -9.79 20.57
CA VAL A 160 -12.94 -8.52 20.79
C VAL A 160 -12.17 -7.70 21.81
N PHE A 161 -11.72 -6.52 21.42
CA PHE A 161 -11.03 -5.59 22.30
C PHE A 161 -11.88 -4.36 22.53
N LEU A 162 -12.24 -4.11 23.79
CA LEU A 162 -12.66 -2.78 24.24
C LEU A 162 -11.40 -1.96 24.47
N ALA A 163 -10.70 -1.60 23.39
CA ALA A 163 -9.39 -0.94 23.40
C ALA A 163 -9.48 0.53 23.81
N SER A 164 -10.00 0.81 25.01
CA SER A 164 -10.23 2.15 25.52
C SER A 164 -10.04 2.27 27.03
N GLU A 165 -9.66 3.46 27.47
CA GLU A 165 -9.62 3.83 28.88
C GLU A 165 -11.00 4.32 29.31
N LEU A 166 -11.70 3.50 30.09
CA LEU A 166 -13.06 3.77 30.54
C LEU A 166 -13.04 4.63 31.83
N PRO A 167 -14.05 5.48 32.07
CA PRO A 167 -14.17 6.21 33.33
C PRO A 167 -14.20 5.27 34.54
N SER A 168 -13.62 5.68 35.67
CA SER A 168 -13.53 4.87 36.90
C SER A 168 -14.87 4.34 37.41
N GLN A 169 -15.95 5.11 37.21
CA GLN A 169 -17.31 4.75 37.60
C GLN A 169 -18.03 3.85 36.59
N PHE A 170 -17.43 3.58 35.41
CA PHE A 170 -18.07 2.81 34.35
C PHE A 170 -18.40 1.39 34.82
N ALA A 171 -17.47 0.70 35.48
CA ALA A 171 -17.66 -0.68 35.93
C ALA A 171 -18.85 -0.86 36.90
N ALA A 172 -19.28 0.22 37.57
CA ALA A 172 -20.42 0.20 38.49
C ALA A 172 -21.77 0.52 37.82
N SER A 173 -21.79 0.81 36.51
CA SER A 173 -23.02 1.18 35.78
C SER A 173 -23.76 -0.04 35.22
N SER A 174 -25.08 0.07 35.06
CA SER A 174 -25.89 -0.91 34.33
C SER A 174 -25.46 -1.04 32.86
N ASP A 175 -24.95 0.06 32.29
CA ASP A 175 -24.52 0.13 30.90
C ASP A 175 -23.26 -0.71 30.66
N ALA A 176 -22.38 -0.81 31.67
CA ALA A 176 -21.22 -1.70 31.60
C ALA A 176 -21.61 -3.17 31.55
N VAL A 177 -22.62 -3.58 32.32
CA VAL A 177 -23.13 -4.97 32.27
C VAL A 177 -23.70 -5.30 30.89
N ALA A 178 -24.48 -4.38 30.31
CA ALA A 178 -25.02 -4.54 28.97
C ALA A 178 -23.89 -4.62 27.92
N LEU A 179 -22.93 -3.68 27.95
CA LEU A 179 -21.80 -3.66 27.02
C LEU A 179 -20.98 -4.95 27.09
N ILE A 180 -20.57 -5.36 28.30
CA ILE A 180 -19.74 -6.56 28.50
C ILE A 180 -20.48 -7.80 28.00
N ARG A 181 -21.79 -7.91 28.27
CA ARG A 181 -22.61 -9.02 27.75
C ARG A 181 -22.63 -9.03 26.23
N THR A 182 -22.90 -7.90 25.60
CA THR A 182 -22.93 -7.77 24.13
C THR A 182 -21.58 -8.14 23.51
N LEU A 183 -20.47 -7.68 24.08
CA LEU A 183 -19.12 -8.01 23.59
C LEU A 183 -18.78 -9.50 23.78
N ALA A 184 -19.16 -10.10 24.91
CA ALA A 184 -18.97 -11.52 25.16
C ALA A 184 -19.81 -12.39 24.22
N GLU A 185 -21.07 -12.02 23.97
CA GLU A 185 -21.94 -12.68 23.01
C GLU A 185 -21.41 -12.57 21.57
N ARG A 186 -20.77 -11.44 21.23
CA ARG A 186 -20.12 -11.26 19.92
C ARG A 186 -18.86 -12.11 19.76
N ALA A 187 -18.04 -12.22 20.80
CA ALA A 187 -16.79 -12.99 20.77
C ALA A 187 -17.01 -14.52 20.79
N ARG A 188 -18.07 -14.99 21.47
CA ARG A 188 -18.32 -16.43 21.73
C ARG A 188 -18.33 -17.33 20.48
N PRO A 189 -18.94 -16.96 19.33
CA PRO A 189 -19.05 -17.85 18.17
C PRO A 189 -17.74 -18.12 17.43
N GLY A 190 -16.67 -17.35 17.70
CA GLY A 190 -15.45 -17.40 16.90
C GLY A 190 -15.56 -16.69 15.57
N SER A 191 -14.54 -16.85 14.73
CA SER A 191 -14.39 -16.08 13.50
C SER A 191 -15.43 -16.45 12.44
N GLU A 192 -15.79 -15.47 11.62
CA GLU A 192 -16.76 -15.65 10.53
C GLU A 192 -16.40 -14.80 9.32
N GLU A 193 -16.20 -15.46 8.18
CA GLU A 193 -16.00 -14.84 6.87
C GLU A 193 -17.29 -14.96 6.06
N PHE A 194 -17.81 -13.84 5.59
CA PHE A 194 -18.95 -13.78 4.68
C PHE A 194 -18.67 -12.76 3.58
N THR A 195 -18.64 -13.21 2.33
CA THR A 195 -18.42 -12.35 1.17
C THR A 195 -19.42 -12.65 0.08
N VAL A 196 -19.91 -11.60 -0.57
CA VAL A 196 -20.86 -11.68 -1.68
C VAL A 196 -20.41 -10.72 -2.75
N ARG A 197 -19.71 -11.21 -3.78
CA ARG A 197 -19.03 -10.37 -4.76
C ARG A 197 -19.48 -10.69 -6.19
N PRO A 198 -19.68 -9.68 -7.03
CA PRO A 198 -19.73 -9.90 -8.47
C PRO A 198 -18.46 -10.61 -8.94
N ALA A 199 -18.58 -11.58 -9.84
CA ALA A 199 -17.42 -12.27 -10.43
C ALA A 199 -16.52 -11.30 -11.23
N LEU A 200 -17.10 -10.21 -11.75
CA LEU A 200 -16.37 -9.12 -12.41
C LEU A 200 -16.80 -7.77 -11.81
N PRO A 201 -15.90 -6.80 -11.62
CA PRO A 201 -16.28 -5.46 -11.18
C PRO A 201 -16.85 -4.61 -12.32
N LEU A 202 -16.86 -5.12 -13.56
CA LEU A 202 -17.48 -4.48 -14.71
C LEU A 202 -18.07 -5.51 -15.68
N TYR A 203 -19.31 -5.25 -16.08
CA TYR A 203 -20.07 -6.01 -17.08
C TYR A 203 -20.44 -5.11 -18.26
N LEU A 204 -20.70 -5.71 -19.41
CA LEU A 204 -21.20 -5.03 -20.60
C LEU A 204 -22.74 -4.94 -20.54
N PRO A 205 -23.34 -3.92 -21.17
CA PRO A 205 -24.79 -3.87 -21.34
C PRO A 205 -25.33 -5.18 -21.95
N GLY A 206 -26.30 -5.80 -21.28
CA GLY A 206 -26.91 -7.07 -21.71
C GLY A 206 -26.24 -8.33 -21.16
N GLU A 207 -25.09 -8.23 -20.48
CA GLU A 207 -24.51 -9.37 -19.77
C GLU A 207 -25.23 -9.62 -18.43
N PRO A 208 -25.57 -10.87 -18.09
CA PRO A 208 -26.05 -11.20 -16.76
C PRO A 208 -24.92 -11.08 -15.74
N VAL A 209 -25.29 -10.85 -14.48
CA VAL A 209 -24.33 -10.63 -13.39
C VAL A 209 -24.24 -11.88 -12.54
N GLU A 210 -23.06 -12.49 -12.53
CA GLU A 210 -22.73 -13.62 -11.66
C GLU A 210 -22.23 -13.09 -10.31
N VAL A 211 -22.87 -13.55 -9.22
CA VAL A 211 -22.54 -13.13 -7.86
C VAL A 211 -22.10 -14.35 -7.06
N GLU A 212 -20.84 -14.37 -6.67
CA GLU A 212 -20.21 -15.41 -5.87
C GLU A 212 -20.49 -15.18 -4.39
N VAL A 213 -20.96 -16.23 -3.72
CA VAL A 213 -21.28 -16.24 -2.29
C VAL A 213 -20.36 -17.22 -1.59
N LEU A 214 -19.59 -16.71 -0.64
CA LEU A 214 -18.70 -17.50 0.21
C LEU A 214 -19.00 -17.22 1.68
N TRP A 215 -19.06 -18.29 2.46
CA TRP A 215 -19.28 -18.25 3.89
C TRP A 215 -18.47 -19.33 4.58
N HIS A 216 -17.68 -18.92 5.56
CA HIS A 216 -16.93 -19.79 6.46
C HIS A 216 -17.09 -19.28 7.89
N SER A 217 -17.28 -20.19 8.84
CA SER A 217 -17.49 -19.83 10.25
C SER A 217 -16.85 -20.89 11.14
N ALA A 218 -16.23 -20.46 12.23
CA ALA A 218 -15.62 -21.35 13.23
C ALA A 218 -16.69 -22.19 13.96
N GLU A 219 -17.82 -21.58 14.32
CA GLU A 219 -19.00 -22.28 14.84
C GLU A 219 -19.93 -22.66 13.67
N THR A 220 -20.31 -23.93 13.61
CA THR A 220 -21.30 -24.43 12.65
C THR A 220 -22.65 -23.73 12.87
N ALA A 221 -23.36 -23.43 11.79
CA ALA A 221 -24.72 -22.92 11.88
C ALA A 221 -25.61 -23.87 12.69
N SER A 222 -26.41 -23.29 13.57
CA SER A 222 -27.38 -23.98 14.43
C SER A 222 -28.70 -24.27 13.71
N GLY A 223 -28.94 -23.64 12.55
CA GLY A 223 -30.13 -23.82 11.72
C GLY A 223 -29.85 -23.63 10.23
N PRO A 224 -30.89 -23.74 9.38
CA PRO A 224 -30.75 -23.52 7.94
C PRO A 224 -30.33 -22.07 7.67
N LEU A 225 -29.37 -21.91 6.76
CA LEU A 225 -28.91 -20.62 6.28
C LEU A 225 -29.63 -20.24 4.98
N THR A 226 -29.98 -18.97 4.90
CA THR A 226 -30.55 -18.37 3.70
C THR A 226 -29.80 -17.07 3.43
N ILE A 227 -29.48 -16.80 2.17
CA ILE A 227 -28.93 -15.52 1.75
C ILE A 227 -30.01 -14.72 1.02
N ARG A 228 -30.13 -13.44 1.36
CA ARG A 228 -30.92 -12.46 0.60
C ARG A 228 -29.95 -11.47 -0.05
N ILE A 229 -29.96 -11.39 -1.38
CA ILE A 229 -29.12 -10.47 -2.14
C ILE A 229 -30.03 -9.51 -2.89
N ALA A 230 -29.79 -8.21 -2.74
CA ALA A 230 -30.44 -7.15 -3.48
C ALA A 230 -29.44 -6.44 -4.38
N GLU A 231 -29.80 -6.24 -5.64
CA GLU A 231 -29.06 -5.47 -6.64
C GLU A 231 -29.89 -4.26 -7.07
N PHE A 232 -29.24 -3.11 -7.26
CA PHE A 232 -29.87 -1.89 -7.78
C PHE A 232 -28.85 -0.90 -8.36
N PRO A 233 -29.22 -0.10 -9.38
CA PRO A 233 -28.44 1.04 -9.81
C PRO A 233 -28.36 2.10 -8.70
N GLN A 234 -27.16 2.59 -8.38
CA GLN A 234 -26.97 3.58 -7.30
C GLN A 234 -27.77 4.87 -7.54
N ALA A 235 -27.88 5.29 -8.80
CA ALA A 235 -28.64 6.48 -9.19
C ALA A 235 -30.17 6.28 -9.06
N GLN A 236 -30.66 5.04 -9.05
CA GLN A 236 -32.09 4.73 -8.97
C GLN A 236 -32.36 3.57 -7.98
N PRO A 237 -32.15 3.76 -6.66
CA PRO A 237 -32.28 2.67 -5.67
C PRO A 237 -33.68 2.04 -5.58
N ALA A 238 -34.70 2.68 -6.15
CA ALA A 238 -36.06 2.15 -6.23
C ALA A 238 -36.19 0.98 -7.22
N GLU A 239 -35.27 0.84 -8.18
CA GLU A 239 -35.23 -0.29 -9.13
C GLU A 239 -34.54 -1.53 -8.55
N ARG A 240 -34.80 -1.82 -7.27
CA ARG A 240 -34.18 -2.92 -6.55
C ARG A 240 -34.76 -4.27 -6.96
N VAL A 241 -33.86 -5.20 -7.32
CA VAL A 241 -34.18 -6.61 -7.54
C VAL A 241 -33.56 -7.43 -6.42
N ALA A 242 -34.37 -8.25 -5.75
CA ALA A 242 -33.88 -9.12 -4.69
C ALA A 242 -34.08 -10.60 -5.04
N GLN A 243 -33.08 -11.42 -4.72
CA GLN A 243 -33.15 -12.87 -4.77
C GLN A 243 -32.85 -13.46 -3.39
N THR A 244 -33.48 -14.58 -3.10
CA THR A 244 -33.28 -15.32 -1.85
C THR A 244 -32.93 -16.77 -2.19
N ALA A 245 -31.85 -17.29 -1.62
CA ALA A 245 -31.39 -18.66 -1.85
C ALA A 245 -30.97 -19.34 -0.54
N ASN A 246 -31.10 -20.65 -0.46
CA ASN A 246 -30.54 -21.42 0.66
C ASN A 246 -29.01 -21.48 0.51
N LEU A 247 -28.27 -21.42 1.62
CA LEU A 247 -26.82 -21.50 1.63
C LEU A 247 -26.37 -22.78 2.36
N ALA A 248 -25.90 -23.77 1.60
CA ALA A 248 -25.34 -25.00 2.17
C ALA A 248 -23.85 -25.17 1.83
N ALA A 249 -23.38 -24.52 0.77
CA ALA A 249 -22.01 -24.52 0.28
C ALA A 249 -21.76 -23.19 -0.47
N PRO A 250 -20.50 -22.84 -0.76
CA PRO A 250 -20.21 -21.76 -1.71
C PRO A 250 -21.00 -21.95 -3.00
N GLN A 251 -21.60 -20.87 -3.49
CA GLN A 251 -22.47 -20.92 -4.67
C GLN A 251 -22.43 -19.61 -5.44
N THR A 252 -22.78 -19.68 -6.72
CA THR A 252 -22.93 -18.52 -7.60
C THR A 252 -24.40 -18.30 -7.91
N LEU A 253 -24.90 -17.09 -7.70
CA LEU A 253 -26.25 -16.69 -8.09
C LEU A 253 -26.19 -15.82 -9.35
N LEU A 254 -27.16 -16.02 -10.24
CA LEU A 254 -27.25 -15.29 -11.49
C LEU A 254 -28.35 -14.22 -11.42
N PHE A 255 -27.96 -12.97 -11.62
CA PHE A 255 -28.87 -11.85 -11.77
C PHE A 255 -29.10 -11.56 -13.26
N PRO A 256 -30.34 -11.19 -13.66
CA PRO A 256 -30.59 -10.75 -15.02
C PRO A 256 -29.74 -9.53 -15.35
N ALA A 257 -29.44 -9.33 -16.63
CA ALA A 257 -28.68 -8.18 -17.08
C ALA A 257 -29.35 -6.86 -16.61
N PRO A 258 -28.62 -5.99 -15.89
CA PRO A 258 -29.16 -4.69 -15.52
C PRO A 258 -29.51 -3.87 -16.75
N LYS A 259 -30.57 -3.08 -16.66
CA LYS A 259 -31.09 -2.28 -17.78
C LYS A 259 -30.31 -0.99 -17.99
N GLU A 260 -29.84 -0.41 -16.90
CA GLU A 260 -29.15 0.87 -16.87
C GLU A 260 -27.64 0.69 -16.90
N LYS A 261 -26.95 1.68 -17.47
CA LYS A 261 -25.49 1.80 -17.36
C LYS A 261 -25.11 2.43 -16.02
N GLY A 262 -23.83 2.36 -15.69
CA GLY A 262 -23.27 3.06 -14.54
C GLY A 262 -23.05 2.16 -13.34
N PHE A 263 -23.07 2.73 -12.14
CA PHE A 263 -22.68 2.02 -10.94
C PHE A 263 -23.85 1.32 -10.25
N HIS A 264 -23.68 0.03 -9.95
CA HIS A 264 -24.67 -0.83 -9.31
C HIS A 264 -24.16 -1.31 -7.95
N VAL A 265 -25.08 -1.39 -6.99
CA VAL A 265 -24.81 -1.80 -5.61
C VAL A 265 -25.44 -3.17 -5.37
N ILE A 266 -24.70 -4.03 -4.67
CA ILE A 266 -25.17 -5.27 -4.10
C ILE A 266 -25.20 -5.14 -2.58
N GLU A 267 -26.36 -5.42 -1.98
CA GLU A 267 -26.52 -5.59 -0.54
C GLU A 267 -26.93 -7.02 -0.25
N ALA A 268 -26.17 -7.70 0.61
CA ALA A 268 -26.40 -9.07 0.97
C ALA A 268 -26.57 -9.25 2.47
N GLU A 269 -27.51 -10.13 2.83
CA GLU A 269 -27.79 -10.52 4.20
C GLU A 269 -27.72 -12.04 4.32
N LEU A 270 -26.87 -12.53 5.22
CA LEU A 270 -26.90 -13.91 5.67
C LEU A 270 -27.92 -14.02 6.79
N LEU A 271 -28.89 -14.93 6.63
CA LEU A 271 -29.97 -15.19 7.57
C LEU A 271 -29.80 -16.59 8.18
N GLU A 272 -29.97 -16.69 9.49
CA GLU A 272 -30.05 -17.97 10.21
C GLU A 272 -31.40 -18.02 10.94
N GLY A 273 -32.26 -18.97 10.57
CA GLY A 273 -33.62 -19.04 11.13
C GLY A 273 -34.44 -17.75 10.96
N GLY A 274 -34.19 -17.00 9.87
CA GLY A 274 -34.86 -15.74 9.55
C GLY A 274 -34.31 -14.50 10.25
N LYS A 275 -33.26 -14.62 11.08
CA LYS A 275 -32.57 -13.47 11.70
C LYS A 275 -31.28 -13.16 10.95
N THR A 276 -30.99 -11.87 10.75
CA THR A 276 -29.74 -11.43 10.14
C THR A 276 -28.55 -11.80 11.02
N ARG A 277 -27.69 -12.65 10.47
CA ARG A 277 -26.45 -13.12 11.07
C ARG A 277 -25.27 -12.26 10.64
N ASN A 278 -25.16 -11.99 9.33
CA ASN A 278 -24.08 -11.19 8.75
C ASN A 278 -24.57 -10.33 7.57
N LEU A 279 -23.82 -9.28 7.24
CA LEU A 279 -24.09 -8.33 6.17
C LEU A 279 -22.86 -8.23 5.26
N TYR A 280 -23.09 -8.01 3.97
CA TYR A 280 -22.00 -7.71 3.04
C TYR A 280 -22.48 -6.74 1.97
N ARG A 281 -21.61 -5.79 1.59
CA ARG A 281 -21.88 -4.84 0.51
C ARG A 281 -20.79 -4.93 -0.54
N SER A 282 -21.22 -5.01 -1.79
CA SER A 282 -20.33 -4.96 -2.94
C SER A 282 -20.95 -4.16 -4.07
N GLY A 283 -20.24 -4.02 -5.19
CA GLY A 283 -20.72 -3.27 -6.33
C GLY A 283 -19.91 -3.55 -7.58
N PHE A 284 -20.49 -3.17 -8.71
CA PHE A 284 -19.90 -3.32 -10.04
C PHE A 284 -20.39 -2.20 -10.95
N TRP A 285 -19.73 -2.04 -12.09
CA TRP A 285 -20.13 -1.13 -13.15
C TRP A 285 -20.79 -1.87 -14.31
N ILE A 286 -21.84 -1.30 -14.88
CA ILE A 286 -22.22 -1.56 -16.27
C ILE A 286 -21.50 -0.54 -17.15
N ARG A 287 -20.73 -1.02 -18.12
CA ARG A 287 -19.82 -0.21 -18.93
C ARG A 287 -20.49 1.03 -19.53
N ASP A 288 -19.84 2.18 -19.34
CA ASP A 288 -20.15 3.44 -19.99
C ASP A 288 -18.87 4.14 -20.48
N ALA A 289 -18.47 3.83 -21.72
CA ALA A 289 -17.24 4.32 -22.31
C ALA A 289 -17.23 5.85 -22.52
N ASP A 290 -18.41 6.45 -22.76
CA ASP A 290 -18.51 7.90 -22.96
C ASP A 290 -18.29 8.62 -21.62
N PHE A 291 -18.85 8.08 -20.53
CA PHE A 291 -18.57 8.57 -19.18
C PHE A 291 -17.07 8.48 -18.86
N LEU A 292 -16.43 7.34 -19.12
CA LEU A 292 -14.99 7.16 -18.88
C LEU A 292 -14.16 8.20 -19.64
N ARG A 293 -14.45 8.43 -20.92
CA ARG A 293 -13.68 9.36 -21.78
C ARG A 293 -13.97 10.83 -21.51
N SER A 294 -15.04 11.16 -20.76
CA SER A 294 -15.43 12.53 -20.43
C SER A 294 -14.62 13.18 -19.30
N GLY A 295 -13.58 12.52 -18.78
CA GLY A 295 -12.76 13.06 -17.70
C GLY A 295 -11.89 14.25 -18.10
N PRO A 296 -11.28 14.94 -17.13
CA PRO A 296 -10.41 16.07 -17.40
C PRO A 296 -9.10 15.62 -18.06
N HIS A 297 -8.41 16.52 -18.74
CA HIS A 297 -7.13 16.23 -19.38
C HIS A 297 -5.96 16.46 -18.41
N LEU A 298 -5.23 15.40 -18.10
CA LEU A 298 -4.01 15.45 -17.30
C LEU A 298 -2.80 15.65 -18.20
N THR A 299 -2.05 16.71 -17.95
CA THR A 299 -0.81 17.05 -18.67
C THR A 299 0.23 17.62 -17.70
N VAL A 300 1.42 17.95 -18.19
CA VAL A 300 2.46 18.66 -17.44
C VAL A 300 3.02 19.79 -18.30
N ASN A 301 3.53 20.83 -17.65
CA ASN A 301 4.42 21.80 -18.27
C ASN A 301 5.87 21.56 -17.77
N HIS A 302 6.73 22.58 -17.82
CA HIS A 302 8.11 22.49 -17.35
C HIS A 302 8.22 22.35 -15.81
N ASP A 303 7.24 22.86 -15.07
CA ASP A 303 7.32 23.01 -13.62
C ASP A 303 6.25 22.23 -12.85
N PHE A 304 5.04 22.14 -13.40
CA PHE A 304 3.84 21.66 -12.70
C PHE A 304 2.98 20.73 -13.55
N PHE A 305 2.16 19.94 -12.87
CA PHE A 305 1.03 19.24 -13.47
C PHE A 305 -0.07 20.22 -13.86
N GLU A 306 -0.83 19.89 -14.89
CA GLU A 306 -1.96 20.65 -15.36
C GLU A 306 -3.20 19.76 -15.54
N VAL A 307 -4.36 20.28 -15.11
CA VAL A 307 -5.67 19.67 -15.33
C VAL A 307 -6.49 20.65 -16.16
N ASP A 308 -6.88 20.24 -17.37
CA ASP A 308 -7.48 21.10 -18.40
C ASP A 308 -6.67 22.40 -18.61
N SER A 309 -5.35 22.24 -18.80
CA SER A 309 -4.38 23.34 -19.00
C SER A 309 -4.30 24.36 -17.84
N ARG A 310 -4.76 23.99 -16.65
CA ARG A 310 -4.61 24.79 -15.43
C ARG A 310 -3.60 24.12 -14.50
N PRO A 311 -2.52 24.82 -14.10
CA PRO A 311 -1.52 24.24 -13.22
C PRO A 311 -2.11 23.93 -11.85
N ILE A 312 -1.74 22.77 -11.31
CA ILE A 312 -2.18 22.27 -10.01
C ILE A 312 -0.97 21.97 -9.12
N ALA A 313 -1.16 22.20 -7.82
CA ALA A 313 -0.30 21.71 -6.76
C ALA A 313 -0.82 20.32 -6.37
N VAL A 314 -0.02 19.28 -6.58
CA VAL A 314 -0.41 17.90 -6.32
C VAL A 314 -0.41 17.65 -4.81
N VAL A 315 -1.56 17.23 -4.29
CA VAL A 315 -1.71 16.68 -2.95
C VAL A 315 -2.53 15.41 -3.13
N GLY A 316 -1.83 14.34 -3.46
CA GLY A 316 -2.42 13.06 -3.81
C GLY A 316 -2.14 11.97 -2.78
N THR A 317 -2.63 10.77 -3.08
CA THR A 317 -2.37 9.58 -2.27
C THR A 317 -2.26 8.36 -3.16
N THR A 318 -1.41 7.42 -2.78
CA THR A 318 -1.48 6.05 -3.26
C THR A 318 -2.74 5.42 -2.71
N TYR A 319 -3.43 4.67 -3.56
CA TYR A 319 -4.62 3.93 -3.21
C TYR A 319 -4.40 2.42 -3.28
N MET A 320 -4.86 1.77 -2.21
CA MET A 320 -5.15 0.34 -2.16
C MET A 320 -6.47 0.18 -1.39
N SER A 321 -7.21 -0.89 -1.66
CA SER A 321 -8.52 -1.11 -1.02
C SER A 321 -8.37 -1.22 0.50
N SER A 322 -9.25 -0.59 1.27
CA SER A 322 -9.34 -0.80 2.71
C SER A 322 -9.75 -2.23 3.10
N GLU A 323 -10.29 -3.03 2.17
CA GLU A 323 -10.77 -4.39 2.45
C GLU A 323 -9.67 -5.46 2.24
N VAL A 324 -8.89 -5.35 1.17
CA VAL A 324 -7.92 -6.38 0.75
C VAL A 324 -6.58 -5.81 0.28
N GLN A 325 -6.37 -4.51 0.45
CA GLN A 325 -5.14 -3.77 0.17
C GLN A 325 -4.53 -4.14 -1.18
N ARG A 326 -3.28 -4.66 -1.24
CA ARG A 326 -2.56 -4.97 -2.49
C ARG A 326 -3.29 -5.97 -3.40
N LEU A 327 -4.22 -6.76 -2.87
CA LEU A 327 -4.98 -7.76 -3.63
C LEU A 327 -6.27 -7.20 -4.27
N TYR A 328 -6.54 -5.91 -4.16
CA TYR A 328 -7.74 -5.27 -4.70
C TYR A 328 -8.01 -5.49 -6.20
N PHE A 329 -7.00 -5.74 -7.04
CA PHE A 329 -7.24 -6.11 -8.45
C PHE A 329 -7.60 -7.59 -8.65
N ASP A 330 -7.15 -8.47 -7.75
CA ASP A 330 -7.46 -9.91 -7.75
C ASP A 330 -8.81 -10.19 -7.05
N HIS A 331 -9.13 -9.39 -6.05
CA HIS A 331 -10.37 -9.44 -5.26
C HIS A 331 -11.11 -8.10 -5.36
N PRO A 332 -11.62 -7.74 -6.53
CA PRO A 332 -12.19 -6.42 -6.74
C PRO A 332 -13.53 -6.25 -6.04
N ASN A 333 -13.74 -5.04 -5.50
CA ASN A 333 -15.01 -4.63 -4.93
C ASN A 333 -15.20 -3.13 -5.17
N ALA A 334 -15.93 -2.79 -6.25
CA ALA A 334 -16.08 -1.40 -6.66
C ALA A 334 -16.88 -0.56 -5.65
N TYR A 335 -17.68 -1.18 -4.77
CA TYR A 335 -18.35 -0.47 -3.66
C TYR A 335 -17.37 0.03 -2.61
N VAL A 336 -16.37 -0.78 -2.25
CA VAL A 336 -15.32 -0.36 -1.32
C VAL A 336 -14.50 0.75 -1.96
N TRP A 337 -14.17 0.63 -3.25
CA TRP A 337 -13.43 1.66 -3.96
C TRP A 337 -14.19 2.99 -4.03
N ASP A 338 -15.50 2.94 -4.32
CA ASP A 338 -16.38 4.12 -4.33
C ASP A 338 -16.36 4.84 -2.98
N ARG A 339 -16.52 4.08 -1.89
CA ARG A 339 -16.51 4.62 -0.53
C ARG A 339 -15.17 5.25 -0.16
N ASP A 340 -14.08 4.55 -0.45
CA ASP A 340 -12.75 5.00 -0.07
C ASP A 340 -12.32 6.23 -0.91
N MET A 341 -12.61 6.23 -2.22
CA MET A 341 -12.36 7.37 -3.11
C MET A 341 -13.25 8.58 -2.76
N ALA A 342 -14.49 8.37 -2.33
CA ALA A 342 -15.33 9.45 -1.79
C ALA A 342 -14.70 10.07 -0.54
N GLN A 343 -14.07 9.28 0.34
CA GLN A 343 -13.38 9.80 1.51
C GLN A 343 -12.13 10.61 1.13
N ILE A 344 -11.38 10.16 0.13
CA ILE A 344 -10.20 10.84 -0.44
C ILE A 344 -10.61 12.17 -1.09
N GLU A 345 -11.67 12.18 -1.90
CA GLU A 345 -12.24 13.39 -2.49
C GLU A 345 -12.72 14.37 -1.40
N ALA A 346 -13.41 13.87 -0.38
CA ALA A 346 -13.85 14.66 0.77
C ALA A 346 -12.67 15.19 1.63
N ALA A 347 -11.48 14.58 1.53
CA ALA A 347 -10.24 15.13 2.07
C ALA A 347 -9.62 16.23 1.21
N GLY A 348 -10.14 16.44 0.01
CA GLY A 348 -9.68 17.45 -0.94
C GLY A 348 -8.45 17.03 -1.72
N LEU A 349 -8.05 15.75 -1.63
CA LEU A 349 -6.92 15.21 -2.38
C LEU A 349 -7.27 15.18 -3.87
N ASN A 350 -6.28 15.39 -4.73
CA ASN A 350 -6.53 15.72 -6.14
C ASN A 350 -5.87 14.79 -7.15
N MET A 351 -5.23 13.71 -6.70
CA MET A 351 -4.61 12.72 -7.57
C MET A 351 -4.46 11.38 -6.86
N LEU A 352 -4.68 10.29 -7.60
CA LEU A 352 -4.40 8.94 -7.15
C LEU A 352 -3.14 8.40 -7.81
N ARG A 353 -2.34 7.68 -7.05
CA ARG A 353 -1.40 6.68 -7.58
C ARG A 353 -1.91 5.29 -7.23
N THR A 354 -1.81 4.36 -8.14
CA THR A 354 -2.29 2.98 -7.96
C THR A 354 -1.52 2.08 -8.91
N GLY A 355 -1.68 0.77 -8.83
CA GLY A 355 -1.11 -0.12 -9.83
C GLY A 355 -1.09 -1.58 -9.40
N TRP A 356 -0.35 -2.37 -10.17
CA TRP A 356 0.01 -3.73 -9.80
C TRP A 356 1.30 -3.73 -9.00
N TRP A 357 1.20 -4.19 -7.77
CA TRP A 357 2.31 -4.25 -6.82
C TRP A 357 2.88 -5.66 -6.69
N THR A 358 2.11 -6.67 -7.10
CA THR A 358 2.47 -8.09 -7.02
C THR A 358 1.60 -8.93 -7.95
N GLY A 359 1.92 -10.22 -8.11
CA GLY A 359 1.05 -11.22 -8.70
C GLY A 359 0.67 -11.03 -10.16
N TRP A 360 1.63 -10.67 -11.01
CA TRP A 360 1.40 -10.48 -12.44
C TRP A 360 0.81 -11.71 -13.16
N ASP A 361 1.07 -12.92 -12.67
CA ASP A 361 0.48 -14.18 -13.15
C ASP A 361 -1.05 -14.24 -12.97
N LYS A 362 -1.61 -13.43 -12.06
CA LYS A 362 -3.07 -13.29 -11.90
C LYS A 362 -3.68 -12.38 -12.97
N PHE A 363 -2.88 -11.51 -13.58
CA PHE A 363 -3.34 -10.44 -14.46
C PHE A 363 -3.09 -10.72 -15.94
N CYS A 364 -2.09 -11.54 -16.28
CA CYS A 364 -1.81 -11.93 -17.66
C CYS A 364 -1.31 -13.38 -17.76
N ASP A 365 -1.37 -13.93 -18.98
CA ASP A 365 -0.80 -15.24 -19.28
C ASP A 365 0.74 -15.22 -19.32
N GLU A 366 1.34 -16.39 -19.58
CA GLU A 366 2.79 -16.56 -19.66
C GLU A 366 3.47 -15.80 -20.82
N ASN A 367 2.69 -15.19 -21.72
CA ASN A 367 3.16 -14.34 -22.82
C ASN A 367 3.01 -12.84 -22.52
N GLY A 368 2.57 -12.50 -21.31
CA GLY A 368 2.27 -11.13 -20.89
C GLY A 368 0.96 -10.62 -21.48
N GLN A 369 0.11 -11.46 -22.05
CA GLN A 369 -1.18 -11.03 -22.58
C GLN A 369 -2.18 -10.87 -21.42
N PRO A 370 -2.66 -9.65 -21.12
CA PRO A 370 -3.61 -9.46 -20.04
C PRO A 370 -4.93 -10.19 -20.33
N TYR A 371 -5.52 -10.77 -19.30
CA TYR A 371 -6.83 -11.39 -19.37
C TYR A 371 -7.94 -10.34 -19.54
N GLU A 372 -9.08 -10.72 -20.13
CA GLU A 372 -10.25 -9.84 -20.25
C GLU A 372 -10.72 -9.33 -18.87
N ARG A 373 -10.70 -10.19 -17.84
CA ARG A 373 -11.02 -9.79 -16.46
C ARG A 373 -10.12 -8.66 -15.97
N THR A 374 -8.84 -8.67 -16.33
CA THR A 374 -7.85 -7.67 -15.93
C THR A 374 -8.19 -6.31 -16.52
N LEU A 375 -8.53 -6.27 -17.81
CA LEU A 375 -8.93 -5.05 -18.49
C LEU A 375 -10.24 -4.50 -17.91
N ARG A 376 -11.23 -5.37 -17.67
CA ARG A 376 -12.50 -4.95 -17.04
C ARG A 376 -12.31 -4.44 -15.62
N THR A 377 -11.42 -5.04 -14.83
CA THR A 377 -11.07 -4.57 -13.48
C THR A 377 -10.44 -3.19 -13.50
N LEU A 378 -9.48 -2.94 -14.40
CA LEU A 378 -8.89 -1.61 -14.55
C LEU A 378 -9.92 -0.59 -15.02
N GLU A 379 -10.80 -0.95 -15.95
CA GLU A 379 -11.87 -0.06 -16.40
C GLU A 379 -12.83 0.29 -15.26
N ALA A 380 -13.28 -0.69 -14.46
CA ALA A 380 -14.11 -0.47 -13.28
C ALA A 380 -13.45 0.49 -12.29
N TYR A 381 -12.15 0.33 -12.06
CA TYR A 381 -11.37 1.21 -11.20
C TYR A 381 -11.34 2.64 -11.74
N LEU A 382 -11.04 2.82 -13.03
CA LEU A 382 -10.98 4.13 -13.67
C LEU A 382 -12.36 4.80 -13.75
N MET A 383 -13.44 4.05 -13.93
CA MET A 383 -14.82 4.54 -13.82
C MET A 383 -15.12 5.08 -12.42
N THR A 384 -14.64 4.38 -11.39
CA THR A 384 -14.79 4.80 -9.99
C THR A 384 -13.97 6.06 -9.70
N ALA A 385 -12.71 6.11 -10.15
CA ALA A 385 -11.87 7.31 -10.03
C ALA A 385 -12.47 8.51 -10.78
N ARG A 386 -13.02 8.28 -11.98
CA ARG A 386 -13.72 9.30 -12.78
C ARG A 386 -14.94 9.87 -12.07
N LYS A 387 -15.71 9.04 -11.37
CA LYS A 387 -16.87 9.46 -10.57
C LYS A 387 -16.47 10.46 -9.48
N HIS A 388 -15.29 10.31 -8.89
CA HIS A 388 -14.75 11.18 -7.84
C HIS A 388 -13.82 12.28 -8.36
N GLY A 389 -13.69 12.44 -9.68
CA GLY A 389 -12.86 13.49 -10.28
C GLY A 389 -11.38 13.35 -9.98
N LEU A 390 -10.88 12.12 -9.78
CA LEU A 390 -9.50 11.84 -9.40
C LEU A 390 -8.68 11.34 -10.63
N PRO A 391 -7.73 12.13 -11.14
CA PRO A 391 -6.72 11.63 -12.09
C PRO A 391 -5.88 10.50 -11.49
N VAL A 392 -5.43 9.57 -12.32
CA VAL A 392 -4.77 8.33 -11.89
C VAL A 392 -3.39 8.21 -12.53
N GLN A 393 -2.37 7.93 -11.72
CA GLN A 393 -1.09 7.39 -12.15
C GLN A 393 -1.12 5.87 -11.92
N PHE A 394 -1.04 5.08 -12.98
CA PHE A 394 -1.13 3.62 -12.92
C PHE A 394 0.23 2.95 -13.11
N ASN A 395 0.71 2.28 -12.07
CA ASN A 395 1.99 1.58 -12.03
C ASN A 395 1.90 0.13 -12.56
N PHE A 396 2.80 -0.22 -13.50
CA PHE A 396 2.84 -1.56 -14.10
C PHE A 396 3.68 -2.57 -13.33
N PHE A 397 4.87 -2.19 -12.85
CA PHE A 397 5.85 -3.11 -12.26
C PHE A 397 6.35 -2.62 -10.89
N ALA A 398 6.89 -3.50 -10.05
CA ALA A 398 7.47 -3.11 -8.76
C ALA A 398 8.84 -3.74 -8.53
N PHE A 399 9.83 -2.88 -8.27
CA PHE A 399 11.26 -3.12 -8.05
C PHE A 399 12.01 -3.73 -9.23
N LEU A 400 11.45 -4.79 -9.82
CA LEU A 400 11.90 -5.41 -11.06
C LEU A 400 10.70 -5.68 -11.97
N PRO A 401 10.82 -5.42 -13.28
CA PRO A 401 9.85 -5.90 -14.26
C PRO A 401 9.70 -7.41 -14.17
N ASP A 402 8.48 -7.92 -14.32
CA ASP A 402 8.27 -9.37 -14.31
C ASP A 402 8.94 -10.00 -15.54
N VAL A 403 9.51 -11.19 -15.37
CA VAL A 403 10.23 -11.93 -16.42
C VAL A 403 9.32 -12.88 -17.19
N PHE A 404 8.10 -13.17 -16.70
CA PHE A 404 7.12 -14.06 -17.31
C PHE A 404 7.75 -15.40 -17.77
N GLY A 405 8.52 -16.04 -16.90
CA GLY A 405 9.22 -17.30 -17.19
C GLY A 405 10.62 -17.17 -17.81
N GLY A 406 11.34 -16.07 -17.55
CA GLY A 406 12.74 -15.83 -17.94
C GLY A 406 13.68 -15.65 -16.74
N VAL A 407 14.92 -15.19 -16.98
CA VAL A 407 15.96 -15.04 -15.92
C VAL A 407 16.45 -13.60 -15.72
N ASN A 408 16.37 -12.72 -16.73
CA ASN A 408 16.83 -11.33 -16.61
C ASN A 408 15.72 -10.35 -17.05
N PRO A 409 15.31 -9.41 -16.20
CA PRO A 409 14.14 -8.56 -16.44
C PRO A 409 14.38 -7.40 -17.42
N TYR A 410 15.63 -6.97 -17.62
CA TYR A 410 15.95 -5.82 -18.47
C TYR A 410 16.62 -6.21 -19.79
N LEU A 411 17.42 -7.28 -19.78
CA LEU A 411 18.24 -7.70 -20.93
C LEU A 411 17.70 -8.95 -21.63
N GLY A 412 16.83 -9.72 -20.97
CA GLY A 412 16.22 -10.92 -21.54
C GLY A 412 15.26 -10.57 -22.68
N PRO A 413 15.50 -10.97 -23.94
CA PRO A 413 14.68 -10.56 -25.08
C PRO A 413 13.23 -11.06 -24.97
N GLU A 414 13.01 -12.28 -24.49
CA GLU A 414 11.66 -12.81 -24.27
C GLU A 414 10.94 -12.10 -23.11
N ALA A 415 11.63 -11.83 -22.00
CA ALA A 415 11.06 -11.05 -20.89
C ALA A 415 10.61 -9.67 -21.36
N ARG A 416 11.48 -8.93 -22.06
CA ARG A 416 11.15 -7.62 -22.65
C ARG A 416 9.97 -7.69 -23.61
N ARG A 417 9.91 -8.71 -24.48
CA ARG A 417 8.80 -8.89 -25.43
C ARG A 417 7.48 -9.06 -24.67
N LYS A 418 7.45 -9.91 -23.65
CA LYS A 418 6.25 -10.20 -22.85
C LYS A 418 5.80 -8.99 -22.01
N GLN A 419 6.75 -8.26 -21.41
CA GLN A 419 6.47 -6.98 -20.75
C GLN A 419 5.87 -5.96 -21.72
N GLN A 420 6.42 -5.84 -22.93
CA GLN A 420 5.86 -4.97 -23.98
C GLN A 420 4.44 -5.40 -24.39
N THR A 421 4.17 -6.70 -24.50
CA THR A 421 2.81 -7.21 -24.75
C THR A 421 1.84 -6.74 -23.67
N LEU A 422 2.21 -6.89 -22.39
CA LEU A 422 1.38 -6.47 -21.27
C LEU A 422 1.09 -4.97 -21.32
N VAL A 423 2.15 -4.16 -21.35
CA VAL A 423 2.05 -2.70 -21.33
C VAL A 423 1.28 -2.20 -22.54
N SER A 424 1.65 -2.59 -23.76
CA SER A 424 1.00 -2.07 -24.98
C SER A 424 -0.46 -2.48 -25.12
N THR A 425 -0.84 -3.66 -24.63
CA THR A 425 -2.24 -4.10 -24.66
C THR A 425 -3.09 -3.25 -23.73
N VAL A 426 -2.64 -3.06 -22.49
CA VAL A 426 -3.35 -2.24 -21.50
C VAL A 426 -3.44 -0.79 -21.98
N VAL A 427 -2.30 -0.20 -22.36
CA VAL A 427 -2.25 1.18 -22.88
C VAL A 427 -3.14 1.32 -24.11
N GLY A 428 -3.07 0.40 -25.07
CA GLY A 428 -3.89 0.46 -26.28
C GLY A 428 -5.40 0.43 -25.99
N HIS A 429 -5.82 -0.29 -24.94
CA HIS A 429 -7.21 -0.33 -24.50
C HIS A 429 -7.67 0.99 -23.87
N PHE A 430 -6.79 1.67 -23.12
CA PHE A 430 -7.11 2.88 -22.33
C PHE A 430 -6.52 4.18 -22.89
N ARG A 431 -6.00 4.18 -24.12
CA ARG A 431 -5.31 5.34 -24.72
C ARG A 431 -6.15 6.62 -24.80
N ASP A 432 -7.47 6.48 -24.84
CA ASP A 432 -8.44 7.59 -24.95
C ASP A 432 -8.92 8.10 -23.58
N VAL A 433 -8.36 7.61 -22.46
CA VAL A 433 -8.72 8.06 -21.10
C VAL A 433 -7.85 9.27 -20.71
N PRO A 434 -8.39 10.50 -20.67
CA PRO A 434 -7.57 11.72 -20.65
C PRO A 434 -6.92 12.05 -19.30
N PHE A 435 -7.37 11.43 -18.21
CA PHE A 435 -6.91 11.69 -16.84
C PHE A 435 -5.96 10.59 -16.31
N LEU A 436 -5.45 9.73 -17.19
CA LEU A 436 -4.60 8.60 -16.85
C LEU A 436 -3.14 8.85 -17.27
N ALA A 437 -2.20 8.54 -16.38
CA ALA A 437 -0.77 8.53 -16.63
C ALA A 437 -0.20 7.13 -16.33
N TRP A 438 0.86 6.75 -17.02
CA TRP A 438 1.52 5.46 -16.91
C TRP A 438 2.79 5.59 -16.09
N ASP A 439 2.85 4.89 -14.96
CA ASP A 439 4.06 4.68 -14.19
C ASP A 439 4.64 3.32 -14.59
N LEU A 440 5.83 3.33 -15.18
CA LEU A 440 6.41 2.10 -15.74
C LEU A 440 6.80 1.13 -14.64
N ILE A 441 7.34 1.64 -13.52
CA ILE A 441 7.87 0.81 -12.45
C ILE A 441 8.09 1.61 -11.17
N ASN A 442 7.69 1.02 -10.04
CA ASN A 442 7.96 1.49 -8.70
C ASN A 442 9.37 1.09 -8.24
N GLU A 443 10.17 2.06 -7.81
CA GLU A 443 11.48 1.91 -7.17
C GLU A 443 12.42 0.93 -7.90
N PRO A 444 12.77 1.20 -9.17
CA PRO A 444 13.50 0.24 -9.98
C PRO A 444 14.88 -0.08 -9.38
N SER A 445 15.16 -1.37 -9.27
CA SER A 445 16.49 -1.92 -9.02
C SER A 445 17.02 -2.54 -10.31
N ILE A 446 18.33 -2.51 -10.58
CA ILE A 446 18.86 -3.11 -11.82
C ILE A 446 18.92 -4.65 -11.76
N SER A 447 18.82 -5.22 -10.57
CA SER A 447 19.01 -6.66 -10.31
C SER A 447 18.17 -7.16 -9.11
N GLU A 448 18.21 -8.47 -8.87
CA GLU A 448 17.57 -9.14 -7.71
C GLU A 448 18.10 -8.66 -6.35
N HIS A 449 19.24 -7.97 -6.33
CA HIS A 449 19.75 -7.25 -5.16
C HIS A 449 18.99 -5.93 -5.00
N LEU A 450 17.73 -6.03 -4.57
CA LEU A 450 16.83 -4.88 -4.47
C LEU A 450 17.46 -3.73 -3.67
N TRP A 451 17.27 -2.51 -4.19
CA TRP A 451 17.79 -1.26 -3.63
C TRP A 451 19.33 -1.25 -3.49
N GLN A 452 20.02 -2.01 -4.34
CA GLN A 452 21.47 -1.98 -4.49
C GLN A 452 21.82 -2.06 -5.98
N THR A 453 22.85 -1.34 -6.40
CA THR A 453 23.42 -1.54 -7.74
C THR A 453 24.44 -2.67 -7.66
N ARG A 454 24.00 -3.88 -8.01
CA ARG A 454 24.83 -5.10 -8.04
C ARG A 454 24.50 -5.96 -9.27
N PRO A 455 25.44 -6.74 -9.80
CA PRO A 455 25.15 -7.69 -10.87
C PRO A 455 24.24 -8.84 -10.44
N ASN A 456 23.34 -9.29 -11.32
CA ASN A 456 22.64 -10.58 -11.17
C ASN A 456 23.62 -11.75 -11.37
N GLY A 457 24.64 -11.56 -12.21
CA GLY A 457 25.64 -12.59 -12.51
C GLY A 457 25.17 -13.62 -13.54
N ASP A 458 24.04 -13.39 -14.20
CA ASP A 458 23.50 -14.30 -15.22
C ASP A 458 24.26 -14.19 -16.56
N PRO A 459 24.21 -15.22 -17.42
CA PRO A 459 24.94 -15.21 -18.69
C PRO A 459 24.51 -14.12 -19.69
N ILE A 460 23.26 -13.63 -19.61
CA ILE A 460 22.75 -12.56 -20.49
C ILE A 460 23.37 -11.24 -20.06
N GLU A 461 23.39 -10.95 -18.76
CA GLU A 461 24.05 -9.76 -18.21
C GLU A 461 25.55 -9.76 -18.53
N LEU A 462 26.24 -10.89 -18.35
CA LEU A 462 27.67 -10.99 -18.65
C LEU A 462 27.99 -10.70 -20.12
N ALA A 463 27.16 -11.20 -21.03
CA ALA A 463 27.32 -10.94 -22.47
C ALA A 463 27.09 -9.45 -22.79
N ALA A 464 26.00 -8.87 -22.27
CA ALA A 464 25.67 -7.46 -22.48
C ALA A 464 26.74 -6.52 -21.90
N TRP A 465 27.29 -6.85 -20.73
CA TRP A 465 28.40 -6.13 -20.12
C TRP A 465 29.65 -6.10 -21.02
N ASN A 466 30.02 -7.24 -21.60
CA ASN A 466 31.18 -7.30 -22.50
C ASN A 466 30.93 -6.58 -23.84
N GLU A 467 29.70 -6.62 -24.35
CA GLU A 467 29.29 -5.85 -25.52
C GLU A 467 29.39 -4.35 -25.23
N TRP A 468 28.86 -3.92 -24.07
CA TRP A 468 28.91 -2.52 -23.63
C TRP A 468 30.36 -2.02 -23.48
N LEU A 469 31.23 -2.81 -22.83
CA LEU A 469 32.65 -2.49 -22.71
C LEU A 469 33.34 -2.36 -24.07
N SER A 470 33.02 -3.24 -25.02
CA SER A 470 33.63 -3.21 -26.35
C SER A 470 33.18 -1.99 -27.16
N LYS A 471 31.94 -1.53 -26.96
CA LYS A 471 31.43 -0.28 -27.56
C LYS A 471 32.07 0.95 -26.93
N ARG A 472 32.18 0.99 -25.60
CA ARG A 472 32.74 2.13 -24.85
C ARG A 472 34.26 2.24 -24.99
N TYR A 473 34.96 1.11 -25.04
CA TYR A 473 36.40 1.01 -25.16
C TYR A 473 36.79 0.10 -26.34
N PRO A 474 36.78 0.62 -27.58
CA PRO A 474 37.17 -0.15 -28.76
C PRO A 474 38.62 -0.64 -28.71
N ASP A 475 39.49 0.07 -27.97
CA ASP A 475 40.85 -0.36 -27.66
C ASP A 475 40.90 -1.04 -26.28
N ARG A 476 41.18 -2.34 -26.30
CA ARG A 476 41.30 -3.16 -25.09
C ARG A 476 42.47 -2.73 -24.20
N ALA A 477 43.57 -2.27 -24.79
CA ALA A 477 44.69 -1.73 -24.02
C ALA A 477 44.28 -0.42 -23.32
N GLY A 478 43.48 0.40 -24.00
CA GLY A 478 42.82 1.57 -23.42
C GLY A 478 41.93 1.24 -22.22
N LEU A 479 41.12 0.18 -22.30
CA LEU A 479 40.33 -0.30 -21.14
C LEU A 479 41.24 -0.74 -19.97
N ALA A 480 42.28 -1.53 -20.26
CA ALA A 480 43.23 -1.95 -19.24
C ALA A 480 43.89 -0.76 -18.54
N ALA A 481 44.28 0.27 -19.31
CA ALA A 481 44.83 1.51 -18.78
C ALA A 481 43.81 2.30 -17.95
N ALA A 482 42.56 2.43 -18.42
CA ALA A 482 41.49 3.12 -17.69
C ALA A 482 41.19 2.48 -16.33
N TRP A 483 41.25 1.14 -16.27
CA TRP A 483 41.10 0.38 -15.04
C TRP A 483 42.40 0.20 -14.27
N ASN A 484 43.54 0.67 -14.76
CA ASN A 484 44.85 0.47 -14.13
C ASN A 484 45.16 -1.02 -13.86
N VAL A 485 44.95 -1.87 -14.85
CA VAL A 485 45.23 -3.31 -14.81
C VAL A 485 46.13 -3.75 -15.98
N LEU A 486 46.72 -4.94 -15.88
CA LEU A 486 47.52 -5.51 -16.96
C LEU A 486 46.62 -5.91 -18.14
N PRO A 487 46.99 -5.66 -19.42
CA PRO A 487 46.16 -6.05 -20.57
C PRO A 487 45.74 -7.53 -20.58
N ASP A 488 46.64 -8.43 -20.18
CA ASP A 488 46.36 -9.87 -20.13
C ASP A 488 45.27 -10.25 -19.10
N SER A 489 45.12 -9.46 -18.04
CA SER A 489 44.14 -9.70 -16.97
C SER A 489 42.70 -9.48 -17.41
N ILE A 490 42.51 -8.76 -18.52
CA ILE A 490 41.21 -8.54 -19.15
C ILE A 490 41.17 -9.17 -20.54
N SER A 491 41.89 -10.26 -20.79
CA SER A 491 41.79 -11.02 -22.04
C SER A 491 40.48 -11.85 -22.07
N GLY A 492 39.91 -12.02 -23.26
CA GLY A 492 38.68 -12.82 -23.44
C GLY A 492 37.42 -12.16 -22.86
N THR A 493 36.57 -12.95 -22.22
CA THR A 493 35.35 -12.45 -21.55
C THR A 493 35.71 -11.86 -20.19
N ILE A 494 35.39 -10.59 -19.99
CA ILE A 494 35.57 -9.90 -18.70
C ILE A 494 34.41 -10.28 -17.79
N SER A 495 34.70 -10.69 -16.55
CA SER A 495 33.68 -10.98 -15.54
C SER A 495 32.79 -9.76 -15.25
N LEU A 496 31.71 -9.91 -14.50
CA LEU A 496 31.07 -8.79 -13.80
C LEU A 496 31.89 -8.44 -12.54
N PRO A 497 31.73 -7.25 -11.93
CA PRO A 497 32.37 -6.93 -10.66
C PRO A 497 31.86 -7.81 -9.51
N GLY A 498 32.75 -8.22 -8.60
CA GLY A 498 32.40 -9.00 -7.41
C GLY A 498 32.05 -8.14 -6.19
N GLU A 499 31.43 -8.72 -5.15
CA GLU A 499 30.95 -7.96 -3.98
C GLU A 499 32.06 -7.15 -3.29
N LEU A 500 33.27 -7.72 -3.16
CA LEU A 500 34.40 -7.02 -2.54
C LEU A 500 34.83 -5.77 -3.33
N GLU A 501 34.59 -5.72 -4.65
CA GLU A 501 34.92 -4.54 -5.48
C GLU A 501 34.03 -3.34 -5.17
N PHE A 502 32.81 -3.56 -4.67
CA PHE A 502 31.89 -2.50 -4.21
C PHE A 502 32.22 -1.97 -2.80
N SER A 503 33.22 -2.53 -2.12
CA SER A 503 33.68 -2.06 -0.81
C SER A 503 34.97 -1.25 -0.93
N PRO A 504 35.10 -0.09 -0.25
CA PRO A 504 36.37 0.62 -0.14
C PRO A 504 37.52 -0.28 0.34
N ARG A 505 37.23 -1.23 1.22
CA ARG A 505 38.25 -2.14 1.78
C ARG A 505 38.71 -3.20 0.79
N GLY A 506 37.96 -3.46 -0.28
CA GLY A 506 38.38 -4.39 -1.35
C GLY A 506 39.72 -4.00 -1.97
N MET A 507 40.00 -2.70 -2.07
CA MET A 507 41.26 -2.19 -2.60
C MET A 507 42.50 -2.69 -1.83
N TYR A 508 42.39 -2.95 -0.52
CA TYR A 508 43.51 -3.46 0.28
C TYR A 508 43.88 -4.92 0.00
N VAL A 509 42.99 -5.68 -0.64
CA VAL A 509 43.22 -7.09 -0.97
C VAL A 509 43.32 -7.33 -2.48
N GLY A 510 43.53 -6.26 -3.26
CA GLY A 510 43.82 -6.34 -4.70
C GLY A 510 42.61 -6.27 -5.62
N HIS A 511 41.42 -5.93 -5.10
CA HIS A 511 40.23 -5.70 -5.92
C HIS A 511 40.22 -4.29 -6.52
N ASN A 512 39.77 -4.16 -7.76
CA ASN A 512 39.81 -2.91 -8.49
C ASN A 512 38.44 -2.24 -8.49
N SER A 513 38.28 -1.18 -7.70
CA SER A 513 37.01 -0.45 -7.64
C SER A 513 36.78 0.50 -8.83
N LEU A 514 37.74 0.70 -9.75
CA LEU A 514 37.55 1.58 -10.92
C LEU A 514 36.52 1.02 -11.91
N ARG A 515 36.49 -0.30 -12.09
CA ARG A 515 35.50 -0.94 -12.95
C ARG A 515 34.06 -0.87 -12.40
N VAL A 516 33.90 -0.60 -11.10
CA VAL A 516 32.57 -0.44 -10.49
C VAL A 516 31.87 0.79 -11.05
N TYR A 517 32.61 1.89 -11.30
CA TYR A 517 32.04 3.08 -11.95
C TYR A 517 31.48 2.74 -13.33
N ASP A 518 32.22 1.99 -14.14
CA ASP A 518 31.73 1.54 -15.45
C ASP A 518 30.50 0.60 -15.31
N TYR A 519 30.43 -0.21 -14.25
CA TYR A 519 29.23 -1.01 -13.99
C TYR A 519 28.01 -0.16 -13.60
N PHE A 520 28.18 0.90 -12.81
CA PHE A 520 27.11 1.88 -12.58
C PHE A 520 26.61 2.47 -13.89
N LEU A 521 27.51 2.92 -14.78
CA LEU A 521 27.11 3.46 -16.08
C LEU A 521 26.38 2.42 -16.94
N PHE A 522 26.87 1.17 -16.98
CA PHE A 522 26.19 0.07 -17.65
C PHE A 522 24.77 -0.16 -17.10
N ALA A 523 24.59 -0.13 -15.78
CA ALA A 523 23.28 -0.26 -15.14
C ALA A 523 22.33 0.89 -15.54
N GLN A 524 22.80 2.14 -15.48
CA GLN A 524 22.01 3.32 -15.87
C GLN A 524 21.60 3.26 -17.35
N GLU A 525 22.53 2.94 -18.25
CA GLU A 525 22.26 2.86 -19.69
C GLU A 525 21.33 1.68 -20.04
N THR A 526 21.47 0.56 -19.34
CA THR A 526 20.58 -0.61 -19.49
C THR A 526 19.15 -0.27 -19.09
N PHE A 527 18.97 0.42 -17.96
CA PHE A 527 17.66 0.85 -17.52
C PHE A 527 17.05 1.90 -18.46
N LEU A 528 17.85 2.90 -18.89
CA LEU A 528 17.41 3.91 -19.84
C LEU A 528 16.95 3.29 -21.18
N ASP A 529 17.64 2.26 -21.70
CA ASP A 529 17.21 1.53 -22.90
C ASP A 529 15.84 0.87 -22.70
N TRP A 530 15.64 0.24 -21.54
CA TRP A 530 14.36 -0.36 -21.20
C TRP A 530 13.23 0.69 -21.15
N VAL A 531 13.45 1.83 -20.48
CA VAL A 531 12.49 2.94 -20.43
C VAL A 531 12.15 3.47 -21.83
N ARG A 532 13.16 3.67 -22.69
CA ARG A 532 12.96 4.14 -24.08
C ARG A 532 12.11 3.17 -24.88
N VAL A 533 12.40 1.88 -24.80
CA VAL A 533 11.63 0.87 -25.54
C VAL A 533 10.20 0.76 -25.03
N MET A 534 9.97 0.83 -23.71
CA MET A 534 8.61 0.87 -23.17
C MET A 534 7.86 2.12 -23.64
N ARG A 535 8.50 3.29 -23.62
CA ARG A 535 7.92 4.54 -24.14
C ARG A 535 7.58 4.43 -25.62
N GLU A 536 8.51 4.01 -26.46
CA GLU A 536 8.27 3.82 -27.90
C GLU A 536 7.06 2.92 -28.12
N ARG A 537 7.05 1.78 -27.42
CA ARG A 537 5.96 0.81 -27.51
C ARG A 537 4.61 1.35 -27.04
N ILE A 538 4.58 2.19 -26.00
CA ILE A 538 3.39 2.92 -25.56
C ILE A 538 2.92 3.90 -26.65
N ARG A 539 3.84 4.67 -27.24
CA ARG A 539 3.51 5.67 -28.27
C ARG A 539 3.01 5.03 -29.57
N GLU A 540 3.50 3.83 -29.94
CA GLU A 540 2.99 3.05 -31.08
C GLU A 540 1.48 2.73 -30.98
N THR A 541 0.91 2.68 -29.76
CA THR A 541 -0.53 2.46 -29.58
C THR A 541 -1.40 3.66 -29.95
N GLY A 542 -0.78 4.83 -30.15
CA GLY A 542 -1.43 6.13 -30.30
C GLY A 542 -1.67 6.88 -28.98
N SER A 543 -1.25 6.33 -27.84
CA SER A 543 -1.41 6.99 -26.54
C SER A 543 -0.56 8.27 -26.43
N LEU A 544 -1.21 9.35 -26.00
CA LEU A 544 -0.59 10.64 -25.66
C LEU A 544 -0.51 10.87 -24.15
N GLN A 545 -0.90 9.88 -23.34
CA GLN A 545 -0.88 9.95 -21.88
C GLN A 545 0.55 10.08 -21.36
N LEU A 546 0.70 10.72 -20.20
CA LEU A 546 2.00 10.91 -19.56
C LEU A 546 2.63 9.56 -19.17
N ILE A 547 3.95 9.47 -19.24
CA ILE A 547 4.75 8.30 -18.86
C ILE A 547 5.79 8.75 -17.83
N THR A 548 5.97 7.98 -16.76
CA THR A 548 6.96 8.21 -15.70
C THR A 548 7.61 6.91 -15.22
N VAL A 549 8.58 7.04 -14.33
CA VAL A 549 9.16 5.99 -13.48
C VAL A 549 8.99 6.45 -12.03
N GLY A 550 8.58 5.56 -11.13
CA GLY A 550 8.54 5.80 -9.68
C GLY A 550 9.93 5.67 -9.08
N GLN A 551 10.65 6.77 -8.97
CA GLN A 551 12.06 6.79 -8.57
C GLN A 551 12.22 6.52 -7.07
N ASP A 552 12.98 5.48 -6.74
CA ASP A 552 13.49 5.21 -5.39
C ASP A 552 14.37 6.35 -4.84
N GLU A 553 14.29 6.64 -3.54
CA GLU A 553 15.06 7.70 -2.86
C GLU A 553 16.58 7.52 -3.03
N GLY A 554 17.06 6.28 -3.14
CA GLY A 554 18.49 6.02 -3.35
C GLY A 554 18.96 6.33 -4.78
N GLY A 555 18.08 6.68 -5.72
CA GLY A 555 18.44 7.05 -7.09
C GLY A 555 19.27 8.33 -7.20
N VAL A 556 19.14 9.23 -6.23
CA VAL A 556 20.01 10.42 -6.13
C VAL A 556 21.31 10.13 -5.38
N LYS A 557 21.52 8.88 -4.94
CA LYS A 557 22.73 8.37 -4.31
C LYS A 557 23.47 7.47 -5.30
N ASP A 558 23.30 6.17 -5.20
CA ASP A 558 24.08 5.15 -5.88
C ASP A 558 23.19 4.11 -6.59
N ARG A 559 21.98 4.51 -7.00
CA ARG A 559 21.05 3.63 -7.72
C ARG A 559 20.63 4.25 -9.05
N LEU A 560 19.71 3.59 -9.75
CA LEU A 560 19.14 4.09 -11.00
C LEU A 560 18.61 5.52 -10.78
N SER A 561 19.07 6.45 -11.62
CA SER A 561 19.00 7.89 -11.32
C SER A 561 18.25 8.65 -12.41
N PRO A 562 17.37 9.61 -12.04
CA PRO A 562 16.63 10.40 -13.02
C PRO A 562 17.57 11.21 -13.92
N ALA A 563 18.79 11.52 -13.48
CA ALA A 563 19.79 12.19 -14.29
C ALA A 563 20.16 11.45 -15.59
N PHE A 564 19.84 10.15 -15.71
CA PHE A 564 20.07 9.36 -16.93
C PHE A 564 18.79 9.16 -17.74
N TYR A 565 17.68 8.82 -17.09
CA TYR A 565 16.47 8.40 -17.81
C TYR A 565 15.41 9.48 -17.97
N ALA A 566 15.50 10.64 -17.30
CA ALA A 566 14.39 11.59 -17.26
C ALA A 566 13.99 12.15 -18.64
N SER A 567 14.95 12.30 -19.55
CA SER A 567 14.69 12.66 -20.97
C SER A 567 13.80 11.67 -21.73
N ALA A 568 13.60 10.46 -21.18
CA ALA A 568 12.79 9.39 -21.76
C ALA A 568 11.42 9.24 -21.06
N VAL A 569 11.06 10.14 -20.15
CA VAL A 569 9.75 10.21 -19.50
C VAL A 569 9.15 11.61 -19.68
N ASP A 570 7.86 11.79 -19.40
CA ASP A 570 7.20 13.10 -19.53
C ASP A 570 7.32 13.95 -18.25
N PHE A 571 7.56 13.32 -17.11
CA PHE A 571 7.93 13.95 -15.85
C PHE A 571 8.81 13.00 -15.04
N SER A 572 9.63 13.55 -14.15
CA SER A 572 10.46 12.78 -13.22
C SER A 572 9.78 12.67 -11.85
N THR A 573 10.24 11.75 -11.03
CA THR A 573 9.75 11.62 -9.66
C THR A 573 10.89 11.42 -8.67
N ASN A 574 10.56 11.48 -7.38
CA ASN A 574 11.37 10.93 -6.30
C ASN A 574 10.48 10.39 -5.18
N HIS A 575 10.97 9.42 -4.44
CA HIS A 575 10.32 8.88 -3.26
C HIS A 575 11.09 9.35 -2.02
N SER A 576 10.42 9.91 -1.00
CA SER A 576 11.10 10.49 0.17
C SER A 576 10.74 9.76 1.47
N TRP A 577 11.53 8.73 1.81
CA TRP A 577 11.25 7.76 2.86
C TRP A 577 12.11 7.94 4.11
N TRP A 578 13.44 7.79 4.01
CA TRP A 578 14.37 7.64 5.14
C TRP A 578 15.28 8.85 5.36
N GLY A 579 15.54 9.69 4.35
CA GLY A 579 16.39 10.88 4.42
C GLY A 579 15.79 12.07 5.18
N ASN A 580 15.23 11.82 6.38
CA ASN A 580 14.48 12.81 7.17
C ASN A 580 15.27 14.08 7.52
N ASP A 581 16.61 14.00 7.59
CA ASP A 581 17.49 15.14 7.87
C ASP A 581 17.96 15.89 6.61
N SER A 582 17.72 15.35 5.41
CA SER A 582 18.20 15.90 4.13
C SER A 582 17.10 16.04 3.08
N LEU A 583 15.85 16.23 3.51
CA LEU A 583 14.66 16.27 2.67
C LEU A 583 14.73 17.28 1.50
N LEU A 584 15.32 18.46 1.74
CA LEU A 584 15.48 19.46 0.67
C LEU A 584 16.52 19.02 -0.37
N TRP A 585 17.64 18.46 0.09
CA TRP A 585 18.69 17.94 -0.77
C TRP A 585 18.14 16.84 -1.68
N ASP A 586 17.39 15.90 -1.10
CA ASP A 586 16.76 14.78 -1.81
C ASP A 586 15.94 15.23 -3.02
N SER A 587 15.03 16.19 -2.80
CA SER A 587 14.22 16.80 -3.86
C SER A 587 15.06 17.61 -4.88
N LEU A 588 16.07 18.34 -4.41
CA LEU A 588 16.94 19.16 -5.26
C LEU A 588 17.76 18.31 -6.23
N THR A 589 18.33 17.20 -5.76
CA THR A 589 19.16 16.32 -6.58
C THR A 589 18.36 15.46 -7.56
N ALA A 590 17.09 15.19 -7.26
CA ALA A 590 16.21 14.47 -8.17
C ALA A 590 15.70 15.36 -9.32
N LYS A 591 15.44 16.65 -9.04
CA LYS A 591 14.89 17.61 -10.00
C LYS A 591 15.81 17.78 -11.22
N GLN A 592 15.28 17.51 -12.41
CA GLN A 592 15.95 17.80 -13.66
C GLN A 592 15.62 19.21 -14.19
N PRO A 593 16.60 19.95 -14.73
CA PRO A 593 16.31 21.21 -15.44
C PRO A 593 15.43 20.92 -16.65
N GLY A 594 14.37 21.68 -16.88
CA GLY A 594 13.49 21.42 -18.03
C GLY A 594 12.16 20.76 -17.67
N GLU A 595 12.10 20.04 -16.56
CA GLU A 595 11.16 18.93 -16.42
C GLU A 595 10.36 19.00 -15.12
N THR A 596 9.05 18.76 -15.20
CA THR A 596 8.21 18.61 -14.01
C THR A 596 8.72 17.45 -13.17
N MET A 597 8.75 17.65 -11.84
CA MET A 597 9.13 16.61 -10.87
C MET A 597 8.04 16.50 -9.82
N LEU A 598 7.71 15.26 -9.41
CA LEU A 598 6.77 14.99 -8.34
C LEU A 598 7.42 14.17 -7.23
N ILE A 599 7.18 14.52 -5.97
CA ILE A 599 7.42 13.56 -4.88
C ILE A 599 6.27 12.55 -4.93
N GLN A 600 6.45 11.50 -5.73
CA GLN A 600 5.39 10.57 -6.12
C GLN A 600 5.11 9.52 -5.02
N GLU A 601 6.01 9.42 -4.05
CA GLU A 601 5.82 8.61 -2.86
C GLU A 601 6.47 9.31 -1.67
N THR A 602 5.71 9.51 -0.60
CA THR A 602 6.25 9.97 0.68
C THR A 602 5.37 9.48 1.81
N GLY A 603 5.96 9.22 2.96
CA GLY A 603 5.25 8.69 4.12
C GLY A 603 6.18 8.52 5.29
N LEU A 604 5.71 7.78 6.30
CA LEU A 604 6.44 7.49 7.51
C LEU A 604 6.53 5.98 7.70
N GLN A 605 7.75 5.45 7.58
CA GLN A 605 8.02 4.09 8.03
C GLN A 605 8.12 4.05 9.56
N ARG A 606 7.94 2.85 10.11
CA ARG A 606 8.07 2.63 11.55
C ARG A 606 9.51 2.89 12.02
N GLU A 607 9.72 3.91 12.83
CA GLU A 607 10.96 4.06 13.59
C GLU A 607 10.83 3.48 15.01
N ILE A 608 11.80 2.66 15.41
CA ILE A 608 11.76 1.92 16.68
C ILE A 608 12.98 2.22 17.55
N ASN A 609 12.76 2.25 18.86
CA ASN A 609 13.81 2.24 19.87
C ASN A 609 14.45 0.83 19.97
N LEU A 610 15.59 0.72 20.67
CA LEU A 610 16.25 -0.58 20.92
C LEU A 610 15.38 -1.60 21.66
N ASN A 611 14.35 -1.13 22.38
CA ASN A 611 13.35 -1.96 23.06
C ASN A 611 12.11 -2.25 22.19
N GLU A 612 12.19 -1.94 20.88
CA GLU A 612 11.17 -2.22 19.86
C GLU A 612 9.86 -1.43 20.01
N THR A 613 9.82 -0.45 20.92
CA THR A 613 8.71 0.52 21.01
C THR A 613 8.88 1.60 19.94
N ALA A 614 7.77 2.21 19.50
CA ALA A 614 7.84 3.38 18.62
C ALA A 614 8.76 4.46 19.17
N ARG A 615 9.56 5.03 18.27
CA ARG A 615 10.41 6.17 18.55
C ARG A 615 9.62 7.47 18.69
N PHE A 616 8.58 7.62 17.87
CA PHE A 616 7.78 8.84 17.79
C PHE A 616 6.34 8.61 18.26
N THR A 617 5.75 9.65 18.80
CA THR A 617 4.30 9.77 19.01
C THR A 617 3.59 10.12 17.69
N PRO A 618 2.27 9.86 17.57
CA PRO A 618 1.52 10.24 16.37
C PRO A 618 1.60 11.73 16.00
N ASP A 619 1.76 12.63 16.97
CA ASP A 619 1.89 14.07 16.72
C ASP A 619 3.29 14.43 16.18
N GLU A 620 4.34 13.74 16.66
CA GLU A 620 5.70 13.89 16.13
C GLU A 620 5.82 13.30 14.71
N GLU A 621 5.19 12.14 14.48
CA GLU A 621 5.03 11.51 13.17
C GLU A 621 4.40 12.52 12.19
N ALA A 622 3.24 13.09 12.53
CA ALA A 622 2.59 14.07 11.66
C ALA A 622 3.39 15.36 11.47
N SER A 623 4.14 15.83 12.47
CA SER A 623 5.03 17.00 12.31
C SER A 623 6.17 16.73 11.32
N LEU A 624 6.75 15.52 11.36
CA LEU A 624 7.75 15.09 10.38
C LEU A 624 7.13 14.97 8.99
N PHE A 625 5.95 14.37 8.89
CA PHE A 625 5.24 14.24 7.62
C PHE A 625 4.84 15.60 7.01
N GLU A 626 4.38 16.55 7.83
CA GLU A 626 4.12 17.92 7.40
C GLU A 626 5.36 18.56 6.77
N ARG A 627 6.54 18.38 7.37
CA ARG A 627 7.81 18.86 6.80
C ARG A 627 8.10 18.22 5.44
N LYS A 628 7.87 16.91 5.28
CA LYS A 628 8.07 16.23 3.99
C LYS A 628 7.15 16.79 2.90
N VAL A 629 5.85 16.90 3.19
CA VAL A 629 4.87 17.43 2.25
C VAL A 629 5.16 18.90 1.92
N ALA A 630 5.51 19.73 2.90
CA ALA A 630 5.90 21.12 2.66
C ALA A 630 7.09 21.24 1.70
N LEU A 631 8.13 20.44 1.91
CA LEU A 631 9.36 20.50 1.10
C LEU A 631 9.16 19.97 -0.33
N SER A 632 8.16 19.11 -0.54
CA SER A 632 7.82 18.62 -1.89
C SER A 632 7.44 19.73 -2.87
N PHE A 633 6.93 20.87 -2.37
CA PHE A 633 6.56 22.04 -3.18
C PHE A 633 7.73 22.96 -3.51
N VAL A 634 8.92 22.75 -2.93
CA VAL A 634 10.06 23.65 -3.12
C VAL A 634 10.70 23.44 -4.50
N GLN A 635 10.93 22.18 -4.89
CA GLN A 635 11.51 21.81 -6.19
C GLN A 635 10.56 20.96 -7.05
N GLY A 636 9.50 20.40 -6.45
CA GLY A 636 8.52 19.57 -7.12
C GLY A 636 7.14 20.22 -7.22
N ALA A 637 6.24 19.52 -7.91
CA ALA A 637 4.85 19.92 -8.11
C ALA A 637 3.94 19.56 -6.92
N GLY A 638 4.50 19.07 -5.82
CA GLY A 638 3.79 18.58 -4.64
C GLY A 638 4.11 17.13 -4.32
N ALA A 639 3.18 16.46 -3.63
CA ALA A 639 3.39 15.12 -3.09
C ALA A 639 2.20 14.17 -3.30
N ILE A 640 2.53 12.89 -3.41
CA ILE A 640 1.59 11.77 -3.26
C ILE A 640 2.00 10.99 -2.01
N GLU A 641 1.09 10.87 -1.05
CA GLU A 641 1.30 10.11 0.18
C GLU A 641 1.18 8.61 -0.08
N TRP A 642 2.07 7.80 0.50
CA TRP A 642 1.92 6.34 0.58
C TRP A 642 1.53 6.02 2.01
N LEU A 643 0.28 5.65 2.29
CA LEU A 643 -0.87 5.52 1.40
C LEU A 643 -2.18 5.79 2.20
N TRP A 644 -3.31 6.03 1.55
CA TRP A 644 -4.53 6.42 2.28
C TRP A 644 -4.97 5.38 3.32
N ASN A 645 -5.13 4.13 2.89
CA ASN A 645 -5.51 3.01 3.75
C ASN A 645 -4.26 2.24 4.17
N THR A 646 -3.95 2.14 5.48
CA THR A 646 -2.74 1.44 5.92
C THR A 646 -2.63 0.00 5.43
N ASN A 647 -1.40 -0.44 5.09
CA ASN A 647 -1.09 -1.73 4.51
C ASN A 647 -0.93 -2.86 5.57
N SER A 648 -1.99 -3.16 6.32
CA SER A 648 -2.01 -4.18 7.37
C SER A 648 -1.91 -5.65 6.89
N TYR A 649 -2.13 -5.95 5.62
CA TYR A 649 -1.98 -7.26 4.97
C TYR A 649 -0.58 -7.44 4.39
N MET A 650 0.42 -7.13 5.22
CA MET A 650 1.84 -7.34 4.98
C MET A 650 2.41 -8.22 6.08
N THR A 651 3.37 -9.07 5.71
CA THR A 651 4.17 -9.84 6.67
C THR A 651 5.25 -9.00 7.32
N GLU A 652 5.72 -7.94 6.63
CA GLU A 652 6.75 -7.05 7.12
C GLU A 652 6.20 -5.95 8.05
N ALA A 653 6.87 -5.74 9.19
CA ALA A 653 6.42 -4.83 10.26
C ALA A 653 6.73 -3.34 9.99
N ASN A 654 7.66 -3.04 9.08
CA ASN A 654 8.01 -1.68 8.67
C ASN A 654 6.90 -1.02 7.84
N GLU A 655 6.17 -1.81 7.04
CA GLU A 655 5.08 -1.35 6.18
C GLU A 655 3.70 -1.29 6.87
N ALA A 656 3.47 -2.17 7.84
CA ALA A 656 2.19 -2.29 8.55
C ALA A 656 1.65 -1.01 9.22
N PRO A 657 2.44 0.02 9.61
CA PRO A 657 1.91 1.27 10.12
C PRO A 657 1.81 2.39 9.08
N ILE A 658 2.25 2.20 7.84
CA ILE A 658 2.31 3.27 6.87
C ILE A 658 0.89 3.64 6.42
N GLY A 659 0.53 4.92 6.42
CA GLY A 659 -0.69 5.43 5.79
C GLY A 659 -1.53 6.43 6.59
N ALA A 660 -2.47 7.12 5.95
CA ALA A 660 -3.29 8.17 6.58
C ALA A 660 -4.39 7.65 7.52
N LEU A 661 -4.91 6.45 7.26
CA LEU A 661 -5.89 5.76 8.11
C LEU A 661 -5.26 4.60 8.85
N ARG A 662 -5.71 4.33 10.08
CA ARG A 662 -5.36 3.11 10.81
C ARG A 662 -6.16 1.90 10.29
N ALA A 663 -5.75 0.70 10.70
CA ALA A 663 -6.44 -0.55 10.35
C ALA A 663 -7.93 -0.57 10.77
N ASP A 664 -8.29 0.18 11.82
CA ASP A 664 -9.68 0.33 12.31
C ASP A 664 -10.49 1.40 11.54
N GLY A 665 -9.93 1.95 10.46
CA GLY A 665 -10.55 2.99 9.63
C GLY A 665 -10.58 4.39 10.25
N THR A 666 -9.88 4.61 11.37
CA THR A 666 -9.76 5.95 11.98
C THR A 666 -8.63 6.75 11.36
N GLU A 667 -8.82 8.06 11.24
CA GLU A 667 -7.80 8.98 10.71
C GLU A 667 -6.65 9.15 11.70
N LYS A 668 -5.41 9.08 11.20
CA LYS A 668 -4.21 9.51 11.92
C LYS A 668 -4.02 11.03 11.79
N PRO A 669 -3.19 11.67 12.64
CA PRO A 669 -2.90 13.10 12.51
C PRO A 669 -2.37 13.50 11.12
N GLU A 670 -1.68 12.60 10.40
CA GLU A 670 -1.21 12.73 9.02
C GLU A 670 -2.36 13.03 8.03
N ALA A 671 -3.56 12.45 8.23
CA ALA A 671 -4.74 12.79 7.42
C ALA A 671 -5.16 14.27 7.60
N THR A 672 -4.92 14.86 8.78
CA THR A 672 -5.15 16.29 9.02
C THR A 672 -4.13 17.16 8.28
N VAL A 673 -2.86 16.72 8.26
CA VAL A 673 -1.81 17.37 7.47
C VAL A 673 -2.18 17.37 6.00
N MET A 674 -2.58 16.21 5.45
CA MET A 674 -3.03 16.08 4.06
C MET A 674 -4.20 17.00 3.72
N ARG A 675 -5.24 17.05 4.56
CA ARG A 675 -6.39 17.97 4.38
C ARG A 675 -5.96 19.44 4.40
N SER A 676 -5.01 19.79 5.27
CA SER A 676 -4.49 21.16 5.37
C SER A 676 -3.72 21.56 4.12
N PHE A 677 -2.86 20.67 3.60
CA PHE A 677 -2.18 20.89 2.32
C PHE A 677 -3.12 20.90 1.13
N ALA A 678 -4.15 20.07 1.11
CA ALA A 678 -5.17 20.10 0.06
C ALA A 678 -5.90 21.44 0.02
N ASN A 679 -6.21 22.03 1.18
CA ASN A 679 -6.78 23.38 1.26
C ASN A 679 -5.77 24.46 0.82
N PHE A 680 -4.51 24.34 1.23
CA PHE A 680 -3.45 25.23 0.79
C PHE A 680 -3.23 25.18 -0.73
N ALA A 681 -3.21 23.98 -1.33
CA ALA A 681 -3.04 23.75 -2.76
C ALA A 681 -4.10 24.47 -3.60
N LYS A 682 -5.34 24.56 -3.12
CA LYS A 682 -6.44 25.31 -3.78
C LYS A 682 -6.18 26.82 -3.85
N MET A 683 -5.33 27.35 -2.97
CA MET A 683 -4.95 28.78 -2.95
C MET A 683 -3.73 29.09 -3.84
N LEU A 684 -3.02 28.08 -4.31
CA LEU A 684 -1.79 28.25 -5.08
C LEU A 684 -1.92 28.53 -6.59
N PRO A 685 -3.03 28.35 -7.33
CA PRO A 685 -3.01 28.42 -8.79
C PRO A 685 -2.38 29.69 -9.41
N SER A 686 -2.52 30.85 -8.76
CA SER A 686 -1.90 32.11 -9.20
C SER A 686 -0.37 32.16 -9.02
N HIS A 687 0.19 31.26 -8.20
CA HIS A 687 1.61 31.14 -7.88
C HIS A 687 2.31 30.00 -8.62
N LEU A 688 1.57 29.10 -9.26
CA LEU A 688 2.11 27.93 -9.99
C LEU A 688 2.52 28.29 -11.43
N ARG A 689 3.26 29.38 -11.59
CA ARG A 689 3.78 29.86 -12.87
C ARG A 689 5.10 30.60 -12.67
N ASN A 690 6.03 30.40 -13.60
CA ASN A 690 7.31 31.11 -13.63
C ASN A 690 8.06 31.06 -12.29
N PRO A 691 8.36 29.87 -11.76
CA PRO A 691 9.08 29.76 -10.49
C PRO A 691 10.43 30.47 -10.56
N ARG A 692 10.79 31.16 -9.47
CA ARG A 692 12.07 31.86 -9.38
C ARG A 692 13.20 30.84 -9.22
N GLN A 693 14.13 30.82 -10.16
CA GLN A 693 15.31 29.97 -10.08
C GLN A 693 16.25 30.42 -8.93
N PRO A 694 16.89 29.48 -8.22
CA PRO A 694 17.91 29.79 -7.21
C PRO A 694 19.10 30.56 -7.82
N SER A 695 19.75 31.41 -7.02
CA SER A 695 20.97 32.13 -7.43
C SER A 695 22.25 31.32 -7.28
N VAL A 696 22.16 30.12 -6.70
CA VAL A 696 23.26 29.21 -6.41
C VAL A 696 22.95 27.86 -7.02
N ALA A 697 23.92 27.26 -7.70
CA ALA A 697 23.83 25.90 -8.22
C ALA A 697 24.77 24.99 -7.41
N VAL A 698 24.27 23.82 -7.02
CA VAL A 698 25.09 22.75 -6.46
C VAL A 698 25.50 21.83 -7.61
N VAL A 699 26.80 21.74 -7.88
CA VAL A 699 27.34 20.85 -8.91
C VAL A 699 27.81 19.57 -8.23
N THR A 700 27.12 18.46 -8.48
CA THR A 700 27.44 17.16 -7.90
C THR A 700 28.39 16.38 -8.81
N SER A 701 29.37 15.69 -8.22
CA SER A 701 30.27 14.82 -9.00
C SER A 701 29.66 13.42 -9.11
N GLN A 702 29.01 13.14 -10.25
CA GLN A 702 28.49 11.80 -10.53
C GLN A 702 29.59 10.73 -10.55
N ALA A 703 30.81 11.08 -10.98
CA ALA A 703 31.95 10.16 -10.96
C ALA A 703 32.34 9.72 -9.55
N ALA A 704 32.33 10.64 -8.58
CA ALA A 704 32.61 10.32 -7.19
C ALA A 704 31.40 9.63 -6.53
N GLN A 705 30.19 10.04 -6.89
CA GLN A 705 28.94 9.48 -6.37
C GLN A 705 28.72 8.03 -6.80
N PHE A 706 29.03 7.66 -8.05
CA PHE A 706 28.99 6.29 -8.54
C PHE A 706 30.33 5.57 -8.34
N SER A 707 30.91 5.71 -7.16
CA SER A 707 32.15 5.04 -6.77
C SER A 707 31.99 4.42 -5.39
N VAL A 708 32.96 3.58 -5.01
CA VAL A 708 33.00 3.03 -3.64
C VAL A 708 33.23 4.09 -2.57
N LEU A 709 33.55 5.33 -2.93
CA LEU A 709 33.76 6.46 -2.00
C LEU A 709 32.55 7.41 -1.94
N SER A 710 31.38 6.97 -2.41
CA SER A 710 30.15 7.75 -2.53
C SER A 710 29.75 8.49 -1.24
N ASP A 711 29.89 7.84 -0.08
CA ASP A 711 29.49 8.38 1.22
C ASP A 711 30.12 9.75 1.54
N LEU A 712 31.40 9.94 1.22
CA LEU A 712 32.10 11.22 1.44
C LEU A 712 31.49 12.34 0.61
N GLN A 713 31.10 12.02 -0.62
CA GLN A 713 30.49 12.95 -1.56
C GLN A 713 29.03 13.24 -1.18
N LEU A 714 28.27 12.25 -0.70
CA LEU A 714 26.90 12.44 -0.24
C LEU A 714 26.84 13.31 1.02
N GLU A 715 27.70 13.04 2.01
CA GLU A 715 27.78 13.84 3.24
C GLU A 715 28.12 15.31 2.93
N ALA A 716 29.07 15.55 2.01
CA ALA A 716 29.43 16.89 1.60
C ALA A 716 28.27 17.64 0.91
N GLN A 717 27.52 16.96 0.05
CA GLN A 717 26.35 17.56 -0.61
C GLN A 717 25.22 17.86 0.39
N GLN A 718 24.90 16.93 1.27
CA GLN A 718 23.84 17.07 2.26
C GLN A 718 24.11 18.20 3.25
N LYS A 719 25.38 18.41 3.64
CA LYS A 719 25.77 19.53 4.51
C LYS A 719 25.81 20.89 3.81
N ALA A 720 25.83 20.91 2.47
CA ALA A 720 25.89 22.14 1.69
C ALA A 720 24.51 22.75 1.42
N VAL A 721 23.45 21.94 1.50
CA VAL A 721 22.04 22.32 1.38
C VAL A 721 21.46 22.55 2.76
#